data_AF-A0A5R9R5L3-F1
#
_entry.id   AF-A0A5R9R5L3-F1
#
_cell.length_a   1.000
_cell.length_b   1.000
_cell.length_c   1.000
_cell.angle_alpha   90.00
_cell.angle_beta   90.00
_cell.angle_gamma   90.00
#
_symmetry.space_group_name_H-M   'P 1'
#
loop_
_entity.id
_entity.type
_entity.pdbx_description
1 polymer ?
#
loop_
_entity_poly.entity_id
_entity_poly.type
_entity_poly.pdbx_seq_one_letter_code
_entity_poly.pdbx_strand_id
1 'polypeptide(L)'
;MPARKFGLNLVVFVALAALFTGFWALYNRPVSVPDWPESISGFSFSPFRLNQNPQKNQFPSDDEIRSDLELVSKNTDNIRTYSVKGSLADIPRLAEELGMRVSLGIWIGPDEAENEAEIERGIEIANNSRSVVRVIVGNEALFRREVTVEQLTAYLDRVRKAVKVPVTTAEQWHIYEKYPEMAKHVDLIAAHVLPYWEYTAMNDAVPFVLERAKELRAKFPRKPLLLAEVGWPSNGRMRGGADATQADQAIYLRTLTNALNKRGYNYFVVEAFDQPWKVGDEGSVGAYWGVYNAQRQPKFNFDGPVVNIPQWRALAVASVVMALLALTLLMIDGSALRQRGRTFLTVVAFAGGSVLVWIAYDYSQQYSTWFSMTVGGLLGIGALGVFIVLLTEAHELAETVWVRKRRRPFDPVLTDSGYRPKVSVHVPCYNEPPEMMKKTLDALSRLDYQDFEVLIIDNNTKDPAVWEPVRDYCEVLGPRFRFFHVAPLAGFKGGALNYILPHTAPDVEVVAVIDADYCVEPNWLKQMVPHFADPQIAVVQSPQDYHDGEENLFKKLCYAEYKGFFHIGMVTRNDRDAIIQHGTMTMIRRTVMDELKWADWTICEDAELGLRVFEKGYSAAYSHQSFGKGVMPDTFIDYKKQRFRWAYGAIQIMKGHARALFQGKDSKLTLGQRYHFIAGWLPWIADGMNIFFTVGALLWSSAMIIVPKRVDPPLLIFAIPPLALFFFKFGKIMFLYRRAVGVNLVRSFQAAVAGLALSHTIAKAVLYGTFTKTIPFFRTPKMASNHGLLVALAEAREEVFIMLLLWGAALGIVLVQGVPSRDMMFWVAMLLVQSLPYLAALVMALLSAAPKAQEALAASPATPAA
;
A
#
# COMPACT_ATOMS: atom_id res chain seq x y z
N MET A 1 33.60 -16.26 4.13
CA MET A 1 32.71 -17.41 4.49
C MET A 1 33.35 -18.70 3.98
N PRO A 2 33.27 -19.85 4.68
CA PRO A 2 33.83 -21.11 4.16
C PRO A 2 33.13 -21.52 2.85
N ALA A 3 33.89 -22.05 1.89
CA ALA A 3 33.43 -22.36 0.52
C ALA A 3 32.12 -23.17 0.46
N ARG A 4 31.92 -24.10 1.40
CA ARG A 4 30.70 -24.92 1.53
C ARG A 4 29.43 -24.10 1.82
N LYS A 5 29.53 -23.00 2.58
CA LYS A 5 28.39 -22.10 2.86
C LYS A 5 28.08 -21.18 1.69
N PHE A 6 29.10 -20.76 0.96
CA PHE A 6 28.93 -19.99 -0.27
C PHE A 6 28.20 -20.84 -1.32
N GLY A 7 28.61 -22.11 -1.49
CA GLY A 7 27.94 -23.07 -2.36
C GLY A 7 26.46 -23.24 -2.03
N LEU A 8 26.08 -23.47 -0.76
CA LEU A 8 24.67 -23.65 -0.40
C LEU A 8 23.81 -22.40 -0.62
N ASN A 9 24.33 -21.21 -0.32
CA ASN A 9 23.62 -19.96 -0.61
C ASN A 9 23.38 -19.78 -2.12
N LEU A 10 24.40 -20.09 -2.93
CA LEU A 10 24.29 -20.05 -4.38
C LEU A 10 23.27 -21.06 -4.90
N VAL A 11 23.26 -22.31 -4.38
CA VAL A 11 22.25 -23.32 -4.74
C VAL A 11 20.84 -22.83 -4.42
N VAL A 12 20.61 -22.27 -3.22
CA VAL A 12 19.28 -21.74 -2.86
C VAL A 12 18.87 -20.59 -3.76
N PHE A 13 19.79 -19.66 -4.04
CA PHE A 13 19.54 -18.55 -4.95
C PHE A 13 19.18 -19.03 -6.35
N VAL A 14 19.98 -19.95 -6.93
CA VAL A 14 19.73 -20.52 -8.26
C VAL A 14 18.43 -21.31 -8.30
N ALA A 15 18.12 -22.08 -7.25
CA ALA A 15 16.86 -22.83 -7.16
C ALA A 15 15.64 -21.88 -7.10
N LEU A 16 15.72 -20.78 -6.35
CA LEU A 16 14.66 -19.77 -6.30
C LEU A 16 14.57 -18.96 -7.60
N ALA A 17 15.70 -18.64 -8.23
CA ALA A 17 15.72 -18.04 -9.56
C ALA A 17 15.01 -18.96 -10.57
N ALA A 18 15.31 -20.26 -10.55
CA ALA A 18 14.64 -21.25 -11.39
C ALA A 18 13.15 -21.38 -11.07
N LEU A 19 12.76 -21.37 -9.79
CA LEU A 19 11.36 -21.44 -9.36
C LEU A 19 10.56 -20.22 -9.85
N PHE A 20 11.05 -19.00 -9.61
CA PHE A 20 10.36 -17.78 -10.02
C PHE A 20 10.37 -17.60 -11.53
N THR A 21 11.45 -17.98 -12.22
CA THR A 21 11.45 -18.09 -13.69
C THR A 21 10.43 -19.13 -14.17
N GLY A 22 10.26 -20.22 -13.42
CA GLY A 22 9.24 -21.24 -13.65
C GLY A 22 7.82 -20.69 -13.49
N PHE A 23 7.56 -19.79 -12.54
CA PHE A 23 6.28 -19.08 -12.42
C PHE A 23 6.03 -18.16 -13.63
N TRP A 24 7.04 -17.42 -14.06
CA TRP A 24 6.95 -16.66 -15.32
C TRP A 24 6.65 -17.58 -16.51
N ALA A 25 7.33 -18.72 -16.63
CA ALA A 25 7.09 -19.68 -17.71
C ALA A 25 5.70 -20.33 -17.62
N LEU A 26 5.21 -20.62 -16.41
CA LEU A 26 3.89 -21.19 -16.16
C LEU A 26 2.78 -20.25 -16.60
N TYR A 27 2.89 -18.96 -16.24
CA TYR A 27 1.94 -17.94 -16.65
C TYR A 27 2.00 -17.67 -18.16
N ASN A 28 3.17 -17.82 -18.77
CA ASN A 28 3.40 -17.58 -20.20
C ASN A 28 3.45 -18.88 -21.02
N ARG A 29 2.69 -19.90 -20.60
CA ARG A 29 2.58 -21.14 -21.36
C ARG A 29 2.03 -20.85 -22.76
N PRO A 30 2.70 -21.27 -23.83
CA PRO A 30 2.23 -21.02 -25.18
C PRO A 30 0.92 -21.75 -25.46
N VAL A 31 -0.06 -21.04 -26.01
CA VAL A 31 -1.33 -21.60 -26.48
C VAL A 31 -1.28 -21.70 -27.99
N SER A 32 -1.52 -22.90 -28.52
CA SER A 32 -1.59 -23.12 -29.96
C SER A 32 -2.97 -22.69 -30.46
N VAL A 33 -2.99 -21.74 -31.40
CA VAL A 33 -4.19 -21.27 -32.09
C VAL A 33 -3.91 -21.22 -33.59
N PRO A 34 -4.93 -21.24 -34.46
CA PRO A 34 -4.73 -21.09 -35.90
C PRO A 34 -3.93 -19.83 -36.22
N ASP A 35 -3.08 -19.85 -37.23
CA ASP A 35 -2.40 -18.65 -37.71
C ASP A 35 -3.41 -17.65 -38.27
N TRP A 36 -3.06 -16.36 -38.22
CA TRP A 36 -3.85 -15.33 -38.87
C TRP A 36 -4.03 -15.69 -40.36
N PRO A 37 -5.26 -15.63 -40.90
CA PRO A 37 -5.48 -16.02 -42.28
C PRO A 37 -4.74 -15.09 -43.25
N GLU A 38 -4.34 -15.62 -44.41
CA GLU A 38 -3.62 -14.84 -45.45
C GLU A 38 -4.36 -13.55 -45.83
N SER A 39 -5.70 -13.61 -45.89
CA SER A 39 -6.56 -12.45 -46.03
C SER A 39 -7.77 -12.57 -45.11
N ILE A 40 -8.18 -11.44 -44.52
CA ILE A 40 -9.47 -11.31 -43.84
C ILE A 40 -10.49 -10.61 -44.75
N SER A 41 -11.76 -10.60 -44.35
CA SER A 41 -12.82 -9.87 -45.06
C SER A 41 -12.68 -8.34 -45.00
N GLY A 42 -12.06 -7.79 -43.96
CA GLY A 42 -11.80 -6.35 -43.85
C GLY A 42 -11.57 -5.82 -42.44
N PHE A 43 -11.10 -4.58 -42.35
CA PHE A 43 -10.99 -3.84 -41.09
C PHE A 43 -11.97 -2.67 -41.02
N SER A 44 -12.49 -2.40 -39.83
CA SER A 44 -12.95 -1.05 -39.50
C SER A 44 -11.72 -0.13 -39.43
N PHE A 45 -11.76 0.97 -40.16
CA PHE A 45 -10.61 1.82 -40.43
C PHE A 45 -10.84 3.22 -39.85
N SER A 46 -10.09 3.50 -38.79
CA SER A 46 -10.04 4.79 -38.09
C SER A 46 -8.57 5.24 -38.00
N PRO A 47 -8.10 6.15 -38.87
CA PRO A 47 -6.66 6.44 -39.01
C PRO A 47 -6.08 7.45 -37.99
N PHE A 48 -6.79 7.77 -36.91
CA PHE A 48 -6.32 8.78 -35.95
C PHE A 48 -5.05 8.33 -35.20
N ARG A 49 -4.11 9.27 -35.00
CA ARG A 49 -2.88 9.11 -34.21
C ARG A 49 -3.08 9.59 -32.77
N LEU A 50 -2.09 9.34 -31.90
CA LEU A 50 -2.10 9.69 -30.47
C LEU A 50 -2.49 11.15 -30.17
N ASN A 51 -2.12 12.09 -31.04
CA ASN A 51 -2.35 13.53 -30.90
C ASN A 51 -3.56 14.03 -31.70
N GLN A 52 -4.37 13.14 -32.26
CA GLN A 52 -5.51 13.46 -33.10
C GLN A 52 -6.80 12.99 -32.43
N ASN A 53 -7.88 13.74 -32.68
CA ASN A 53 -9.17 13.48 -32.06
C ASN A 53 -10.28 14.10 -32.94
N PRO A 54 -11.22 13.29 -33.47
CA PRO A 54 -12.31 13.79 -34.30
C PRO A 54 -13.22 14.77 -33.56
N GLN A 55 -13.43 14.59 -32.24
CA GLN A 55 -14.25 15.48 -31.41
C GLN A 55 -13.65 16.88 -31.27
N LYS A 56 -12.35 17.03 -31.53
CA LYS A 56 -11.63 18.31 -31.51
C LYS A 56 -11.32 18.83 -32.92
N ASN A 57 -11.91 18.23 -33.96
CA ASN A 57 -11.62 18.49 -35.36
C ASN A 57 -10.11 18.36 -35.70
N GLN A 58 -9.42 17.41 -35.06
CA GLN A 58 -8.01 17.12 -35.31
C GLN A 58 -7.92 15.82 -36.12
N PHE A 59 -7.79 15.95 -37.44
CA PHE A 59 -7.80 14.85 -38.39
C PHE A 59 -6.39 14.47 -38.89
N PRO A 60 -6.17 13.22 -39.33
CA PRO A 60 -4.92 12.80 -39.96
C PRO A 60 -4.71 13.45 -41.33
N SER A 61 -3.45 13.55 -41.77
CA SER A 61 -3.13 13.98 -43.14
C SER A 61 -3.32 12.86 -44.16
N ASP A 62 -3.43 13.22 -45.44
CA ASP A 62 -3.50 12.26 -46.55
C ASP A 62 -2.31 11.28 -46.56
N ASP A 63 -1.10 11.75 -46.26
CA ASP A 63 0.09 10.90 -46.20
C ASP A 63 0.03 9.91 -45.03
N GLU A 64 -0.50 10.33 -43.88
CA GLU A 64 -0.73 9.44 -42.74
C GLU A 64 -1.79 8.38 -43.07
N ILE A 65 -2.88 8.77 -43.72
CA ILE A 65 -3.95 7.87 -44.17
C ILE A 65 -3.41 6.88 -45.21
N ARG A 66 -2.66 7.35 -46.21
CA ARG A 66 -2.06 6.49 -47.25
C ARG A 66 -1.13 5.46 -46.63
N SER A 67 -0.25 5.87 -45.73
CA SER A 67 0.66 4.94 -45.03
C SER A 67 -0.10 3.89 -44.21
N ASP A 68 -1.20 4.27 -43.56
CA ASP A 68 -2.04 3.35 -42.81
C ASP A 68 -2.80 2.37 -43.73
N LEU A 69 -3.28 2.84 -44.89
CA LEU A 69 -3.90 2.00 -45.92
C LEU A 69 -2.91 1.00 -46.52
N GLU A 70 -1.68 1.41 -46.83
CA GLU A 70 -0.60 0.53 -47.31
C GLU A 70 -0.24 -0.57 -46.30
N LEU A 71 -0.35 -0.28 -45.01
CA LEU A 71 -0.14 -1.28 -43.97
C LEU A 71 -1.28 -2.29 -43.94
N VAL A 72 -2.53 -1.82 -43.97
CA VAL A 72 -3.73 -2.65 -43.89
C VAL A 72 -3.95 -3.48 -45.17
N SER A 73 -3.55 -2.95 -46.33
CA SER A 73 -3.71 -3.62 -47.64
C SER A 73 -2.98 -4.96 -47.73
N LYS A 74 -1.99 -5.20 -46.87
CA LYS A 74 -1.26 -6.46 -46.75
C LYS A 74 -2.12 -7.62 -46.24
N ASN A 75 -3.24 -7.33 -45.57
CA ASN A 75 -4.10 -8.34 -44.95
C ASN A 75 -5.53 -8.36 -45.50
N THR A 76 -5.92 -7.35 -46.28
CA THR A 76 -7.26 -7.23 -46.85
C THR A 76 -7.25 -6.24 -48.00
N ASP A 77 -8.13 -6.46 -48.98
CA ASP A 77 -8.42 -5.50 -50.03
C ASP A 77 -9.63 -4.61 -49.67
N ASN A 78 -10.20 -4.73 -48.48
CA ASN A 78 -11.47 -4.13 -48.12
C ASN A 78 -11.45 -3.49 -46.72
N ILE A 79 -11.97 -2.27 -46.62
CA ILE A 79 -12.06 -1.50 -45.38
C ILE A 79 -13.45 -0.89 -45.18
N ARG A 80 -13.76 -0.54 -43.95
CA ARG A 80 -14.97 0.19 -43.56
C ARG A 80 -14.60 1.48 -42.86
N THR A 81 -15.17 2.60 -43.29
CA THR A 81 -15.03 3.90 -42.60
C THR A 81 -16.27 4.23 -41.77
N TYR A 82 -16.19 5.26 -40.93
CA TYR A 82 -17.26 5.67 -40.01
C TYR A 82 -17.96 6.98 -40.39
N SER A 83 -17.23 7.91 -41.01
CA SER A 83 -17.63 9.30 -41.27
C SER A 83 -16.93 9.80 -42.53
N VAL A 84 -17.50 10.82 -43.18
CA VAL A 84 -16.88 11.57 -44.28
C VAL A 84 -16.44 12.99 -43.86
N LYS A 85 -16.27 13.24 -42.55
CA LYS A 85 -15.83 14.53 -42.02
C LYS A 85 -14.32 14.76 -42.22
N GLY A 86 -13.95 15.98 -42.59
CA GLY A 86 -12.54 16.38 -42.75
C GLY A 86 -11.81 15.53 -43.81
N SER A 87 -10.56 15.15 -43.51
CA SER A 87 -9.74 14.32 -44.40
C SER A 87 -10.23 12.86 -44.52
N LEU A 88 -11.21 12.43 -43.73
CA LEU A 88 -11.80 11.09 -43.89
C LEU A 88 -12.54 10.95 -45.22
N ALA A 89 -13.03 12.06 -45.79
CA ALA A 89 -13.63 12.11 -47.13
C ALA A 89 -12.67 11.67 -48.25
N ASP A 90 -11.36 11.80 -48.04
CA ASP A 90 -10.32 11.45 -49.02
C ASP A 90 -9.96 9.96 -49.01
N ILE A 91 -10.39 9.20 -47.99
CA ILE A 91 -10.05 7.77 -47.84
C ILE A 91 -10.43 6.96 -49.10
N PRO A 92 -11.62 7.11 -49.72
CA PRO A 92 -11.96 6.34 -50.92
C PRO A 92 -11.04 6.62 -52.11
N ARG A 93 -10.62 7.87 -52.30
CA ARG A 93 -9.67 8.23 -53.36
C ARG A 93 -8.30 7.59 -53.10
N LEU A 94 -7.80 7.68 -51.87
CA LEU A 94 -6.51 7.10 -51.48
C LEU A 94 -6.55 5.55 -51.52
N ALA A 95 -7.68 4.95 -51.17
CA ALA A 95 -7.90 3.51 -51.26
C ALA A 95 -7.94 3.03 -52.72
N GLU A 96 -8.49 3.83 -53.64
CA GLU A 96 -8.53 3.53 -55.08
C GLU A 96 -7.11 3.46 -55.68
N GLU A 97 -6.19 4.32 -55.23
CA GLU A 97 -4.76 4.28 -55.61
C GLU A 97 -4.10 2.93 -55.27
N LEU A 98 -4.60 2.24 -54.24
CA LEU A 98 -4.09 0.95 -53.75
C LEU A 98 -4.95 -0.25 -54.19
N GLY A 99 -5.97 -0.02 -55.02
CA GLY A 99 -6.90 -1.07 -55.46
C GLY A 99 -7.80 -1.63 -54.36
N MET A 100 -7.99 -0.88 -53.27
CA MET A 100 -8.81 -1.29 -52.14
C MET A 100 -10.29 -0.90 -52.32
N ARG A 101 -11.18 -1.66 -51.68
CA ARG A 101 -12.62 -1.47 -51.62
C ARG A 101 -13.01 -0.80 -50.31
N VAL A 102 -13.97 0.12 -50.36
CA VAL A 102 -14.42 0.89 -49.21
C VAL A 102 -15.93 0.69 -49.00
N SER A 103 -16.30 0.23 -47.81
CA SER A 103 -17.64 0.40 -47.26
C SER A 103 -17.71 1.76 -46.57
N LEU A 104 -18.24 2.76 -47.28
CA LEU A 104 -18.23 4.15 -46.86
C LEU A 104 -19.23 4.38 -45.72
N GLY A 105 -18.74 4.78 -44.56
CA GLY A 105 -19.59 5.17 -43.43
C GLY A 105 -20.01 6.63 -43.51
N ILE A 106 -21.29 6.88 -43.22
CA ILE A 106 -21.87 8.21 -43.02
C ILE A 106 -22.27 8.27 -41.55
N TRP A 107 -21.69 9.19 -40.79
CA TRP A 107 -21.98 9.29 -39.36
C TRP A 107 -23.30 10.01 -39.14
N ILE A 108 -24.18 9.41 -38.35
CA ILE A 108 -25.47 9.98 -37.97
C ILE A 108 -25.46 10.18 -36.46
N GLY A 109 -25.68 11.42 -36.04
CA GLY A 109 -25.75 11.87 -34.66
C GLY A 109 -27.02 12.68 -34.37
N PRO A 110 -27.06 13.42 -33.25
CA PRO A 110 -28.24 14.18 -32.82
C PRO A 110 -28.43 15.51 -33.57
N ASP A 111 -27.42 16.00 -34.30
CA ASP A 111 -27.49 17.26 -35.05
C ASP A 111 -27.92 17.00 -36.49
N GLU A 112 -29.13 17.46 -36.84
CA GLU A 112 -29.70 17.26 -38.18
C GLU A 112 -28.90 17.96 -39.28
N ALA A 113 -28.27 19.11 -39.00
CA ALA A 113 -27.48 19.83 -39.99
C ALA A 113 -26.14 19.13 -40.27
N GLU A 114 -25.50 18.56 -39.24
CA GLU A 114 -24.31 17.72 -39.44
C GLU A 114 -24.67 16.43 -40.18
N ASN A 115 -25.79 15.79 -39.83
CA ASN A 115 -26.29 14.60 -40.53
C ASN A 115 -26.51 14.88 -42.02
N GLU A 116 -27.12 16.03 -42.34
CA GLU A 116 -27.36 16.44 -43.72
C GLU A 116 -26.06 16.62 -44.50
N ALA A 117 -25.06 17.30 -43.91
CA ALA A 117 -23.76 17.49 -44.52
C ALA A 117 -23.01 16.16 -44.77
N GLU A 118 -23.05 15.23 -43.80
CA GLU A 118 -22.49 13.88 -43.93
C GLU A 118 -23.19 13.08 -45.05
N ILE A 119 -24.53 13.16 -45.13
CA ILE A 119 -25.33 12.48 -46.15
C ILE A 119 -25.02 13.00 -47.56
N GLU A 120 -25.06 14.32 -47.76
CA GLU A 120 -24.80 14.93 -49.06
C GLU A 120 -23.39 14.60 -49.55
N ARG A 121 -22.39 14.77 -48.67
CA ARG A 121 -20.99 14.47 -48.99
C ARG A 121 -20.77 12.98 -49.24
N GLY A 122 -21.41 12.11 -48.46
CA GLY A 122 -21.34 10.67 -48.64
C GLY A 122 -21.94 10.20 -49.97
N ILE A 123 -23.07 10.78 -50.39
CA ILE A 123 -23.70 10.51 -51.71
C ILE A 123 -22.78 10.96 -52.85
N GLU A 124 -22.17 12.14 -52.74
CA GLU A 124 -21.22 12.66 -53.72
C GLU A 124 -20.03 11.71 -53.90
N ILE A 125 -19.38 11.33 -52.79
CA ILE A 125 -18.21 10.45 -52.81
C ILE A 125 -18.58 9.05 -53.36
N ALA A 126 -19.70 8.48 -52.93
CA ALA A 126 -20.14 7.15 -53.36
C ALA A 126 -20.43 7.07 -54.86
N ASN A 127 -20.84 8.17 -55.50
CA ASN A 127 -21.09 8.21 -56.93
C ASN A 127 -19.85 8.54 -57.77
N ASN A 128 -18.83 9.17 -57.16
CA ASN A 128 -17.64 9.65 -57.85
C ASN A 128 -16.39 8.78 -57.66
N SER A 129 -16.36 7.89 -56.67
CA SER A 129 -15.23 7.00 -56.41
C SER A 129 -15.55 5.54 -56.73
N ARG A 130 -14.65 4.86 -57.45
CA ARG A 130 -14.85 3.45 -57.86
C ARG A 130 -14.52 2.45 -56.75
N SER A 131 -13.74 2.87 -55.76
CA SER A 131 -13.41 2.05 -54.60
C SER A 131 -14.61 1.85 -53.67
N VAL A 132 -15.60 2.75 -53.69
CA VAL A 132 -16.80 2.63 -52.85
C VAL A 132 -17.69 1.51 -53.36
N VAL A 133 -17.82 0.44 -52.56
CA VAL A 133 -18.63 -0.75 -52.91
C VAL A 133 -19.94 -0.85 -52.12
N ARG A 134 -20.11 -0.02 -51.09
CA ARG A 134 -21.28 0.02 -50.19
C ARG A 134 -21.32 1.33 -49.43
N VAL A 135 -22.51 1.80 -49.08
CA VAL A 135 -22.71 2.91 -48.13
C VAL A 135 -23.38 2.41 -46.85
N ILE A 136 -22.88 2.83 -45.70
CA ILE A 136 -23.39 2.51 -44.37
C ILE A 136 -23.85 3.82 -43.71
N VAL A 137 -25.16 4.02 -43.60
CA VAL A 137 -25.78 5.22 -43.06
C VAL A 137 -26.06 5.00 -41.58
N GLY A 138 -25.24 5.62 -40.73
CA GLY A 138 -25.30 5.44 -39.28
C GLY A 138 -24.46 4.27 -38.77
N ASN A 139 -23.94 4.46 -37.57
CA ASN A 139 -23.20 3.48 -36.79
C ASN A 139 -23.78 3.51 -35.38
N GLU A 140 -24.53 2.51 -34.95
CA GLU A 140 -25.20 2.46 -33.66
C GLU A 140 -26.10 3.67 -33.35
N ALA A 141 -26.67 4.31 -34.38
CA ALA A 141 -27.43 5.56 -34.22
C ALA A 141 -28.71 5.34 -33.39
N LEU A 142 -29.39 4.20 -33.58
CA LEU A 142 -30.55 3.81 -32.77
C LEU A 142 -30.12 3.32 -31.38
N PHE A 143 -29.03 2.58 -31.28
CA PHE A 143 -28.51 2.11 -29.98
C PHE A 143 -28.09 3.28 -29.08
N ARG A 144 -27.41 4.29 -29.63
CA ARG A 144 -27.07 5.54 -28.95
C ARG A 144 -28.28 6.45 -28.67
N ARG A 145 -29.44 6.14 -29.25
CA ARG A 145 -30.71 6.89 -29.13
C ARG A 145 -30.58 8.34 -29.62
N GLU A 146 -29.76 8.55 -30.64
CA GLU A 146 -29.53 9.88 -31.23
C GLU A 146 -30.58 10.24 -32.28
N VAL A 147 -31.20 9.23 -32.89
CA VAL A 147 -32.25 9.38 -33.91
C VAL A 147 -33.37 8.35 -33.69
N THR A 148 -34.56 8.63 -34.23
CA THR A 148 -35.67 7.67 -34.25
C THR A 148 -35.58 6.71 -35.43
N VAL A 149 -36.36 5.62 -35.38
CA VAL A 149 -36.47 4.65 -36.49
C VAL A 149 -36.98 5.34 -37.75
N GLU A 150 -37.95 6.26 -37.62
CA GLU A 150 -38.52 7.01 -38.74
C GLU A 150 -37.47 7.94 -39.39
N GLN A 151 -36.66 8.64 -38.58
CA GLN A 151 -35.59 9.49 -39.09
C GLN A 151 -34.53 8.65 -39.83
N LEU A 152 -34.05 7.57 -39.22
CA LEU A 152 -33.01 6.74 -39.82
C LEU A 152 -33.48 6.03 -41.11
N THR A 153 -34.72 5.53 -41.14
CA THR A 153 -35.29 4.90 -42.36
C THR A 153 -35.49 5.91 -43.48
N ALA A 154 -35.86 7.16 -43.17
CA ALA A 154 -35.93 8.24 -44.16
C ALA A 154 -34.55 8.55 -44.77
N TYR A 155 -33.50 8.63 -43.96
CA TYR A 155 -32.13 8.81 -44.43
C TYR A 155 -31.67 7.63 -45.31
N LEU A 156 -31.94 6.40 -44.88
CA LEU A 156 -31.62 5.18 -45.63
C LEU A 156 -32.28 5.17 -47.00
N ASP A 157 -33.59 5.42 -47.07
CA ASP A 157 -34.33 5.43 -48.34
C ASP A 157 -33.86 6.56 -49.26
N ARG A 158 -33.50 7.73 -48.71
CA ARG A 158 -32.95 8.84 -49.49
C ARG A 158 -31.60 8.47 -50.10
N VAL A 159 -30.66 7.98 -49.29
CA VAL A 159 -29.33 7.58 -49.77
C VAL A 159 -29.44 6.44 -50.79
N ARG A 160 -30.27 5.43 -50.51
CA ARG A 160 -30.51 4.29 -51.42
C ARG A 160 -31.06 4.70 -52.79
N LYS A 161 -31.86 5.77 -52.86
CA LYS A 161 -32.33 6.33 -54.14
C LYS A 161 -31.24 7.11 -54.88
N ALA A 162 -30.25 7.64 -54.17
CA ALA A 162 -29.25 8.57 -54.70
C ALA A 162 -27.92 7.91 -55.09
N VAL A 163 -27.64 6.68 -54.62
CA VAL A 163 -26.38 5.96 -54.91
C VAL A 163 -26.62 4.68 -55.72
N LYS A 164 -25.58 4.21 -56.42
CA LYS A 164 -25.62 3.00 -57.26
C LYS A 164 -25.16 1.72 -56.55
N VAL A 165 -24.67 1.85 -55.32
CA VAL A 165 -24.12 0.76 -54.51
C VAL A 165 -25.09 0.36 -53.40
N PRO A 166 -25.01 -0.86 -52.84
CA PRO A 166 -25.87 -1.27 -51.74
C PRO A 166 -25.78 -0.35 -50.53
N VAL A 167 -26.91 -0.09 -49.88
CA VAL A 167 -27.04 0.76 -48.69
C VAL A 167 -27.48 -0.05 -47.47
N THR A 168 -26.91 0.23 -46.32
CA THR A 168 -27.29 -0.38 -45.04
C THR A 168 -27.08 0.57 -43.86
N THR A 169 -27.39 0.14 -42.64
CA THR A 169 -27.01 0.81 -41.38
C THR A 169 -26.32 -0.20 -40.47
N ALA A 170 -25.29 0.22 -39.74
CA ALA A 170 -24.59 -0.66 -38.81
C ALA A 170 -25.20 -0.49 -37.42
N GLU A 171 -25.82 -1.55 -36.89
CA GLU A 171 -26.46 -1.53 -35.57
C GLU A 171 -26.10 -2.78 -34.77
N GLN A 172 -26.26 -2.74 -33.44
CA GLN A 172 -26.09 -3.94 -32.62
C GLN A 172 -27.13 -5.00 -33.00
N TRP A 173 -26.74 -6.28 -32.92
CA TRP A 173 -27.57 -7.40 -33.39
C TRP A 173 -29.00 -7.39 -32.82
N HIS A 174 -29.18 -7.02 -31.54
CA HIS A 174 -30.48 -6.95 -30.89
C HIS A 174 -31.36 -5.77 -31.37
N ILE A 175 -30.80 -4.74 -32.01
CA ILE A 175 -31.59 -3.64 -32.60
C ILE A 175 -32.38 -4.15 -33.80
N TYR A 176 -31.76 -4.99 -34.64
CA TYR A 176 -32.47 -5.69 -35.71
C TYR A 176 -33.50 -6.69 -35.17
N GLU A 177 -33.33 -7.18 -33.95
CA GLU A 177 -34.35 -8.01 -33.33
C GLU A 177 -35.57 -7.23 -32.91
N LYS A 178 -35.34 -6.04 -32.33
CA LYS A 178 -36.34 -5.12 -31.82
C LYS A 178 -37.10 -4.40 -32.93
N TYR A 179 -36.41 -4.02 -34.00
CA TYR A 179 -36.93 -3.26 -35.14
C TYR A 179 -36.71 -4.01 -36.47
N PRO A 180 -37.31 -5.20 -36.65
CA PRO A 180 -37.11 -6.01 -37.86
C PRO A 180 -37.59 -5.33 -39.14
N GLU A 181 -38.47 -4.33 -39.05
CA GLU A 181 -38.93 -3.50 -40.16
C GLU A 181 -37.82 -2.71 -40.86
N MET A 182 -36.72 -2.40 -40.15
CA MET A 182 -35.51 -1.77 -40.70
C MET A 182 -34.97 -2.53 -41.93
N ALA A 183 -35.13 -3.86 -41.95
CA ALA A 183 -34.69 -4.72 -43.05
C ALA A 183 -35.33 -4.37 -44.41
N LYS A 184 -36.46 -3.63 -44.43
CA LYS A 184 -37.11 -3.16 -45.66
C LYS A 184 -36.38 -1.97 -46.31
N HIS A 185 -35.66 -1.19 -45.49
CA HIS A 185 -35.00 0.05 -45.91
C HIS A 185 -33.53 -0.15 -46.28
N VAL A 186 -32.93 -1.29 -45.89
CA VAL A 186 -31.54 -1.66 -46.21
C VAL A 186 -31.46 -2.75 -47.28
N ASP A 187 -30.38 -2.79 -48.06
CA ASP A 187 -30.11 -3.83 -49.06
C ASP A 187 -29.51 -5.10 -48.44
N LEU A 188 -28.79 -4.95 -47.32
CA LEU A 188 -28.19 -6.03 -46.53
C LEU A 188 -28.29 -5.71 -45.03
N ILE A 189 -28.15 -6.73 -44.18
CA ILE A 189 -28.12 -6.58 -42.72
C ILE A 189 -26.67 -6.40 -42.29
N ALA A 190 -26.35 -5.28 -41.65
CA ALA A 190 -25.03 -4.99 -41.10
C ALA A 190 -25.11 -4.93 -39.56
N ALA A 191 -24.60 -5.96 -38.88
CA ALA A 191 -24.74 -6.10 -37.43
C ALA A 191 -23.40 -6.06 -36.70
N HIS A 192 -23.34 -5.35 -35.57
CA HIS A 192 -22.23 -5.43 -34.63
C HIS A 192 -22.47 -6.60 -33.66
N VAL A 193 -21.46 -7.45 -33.50
CA VAL A 193 -21.47 -8.57 -32.55
C VAL A 193 -20.16 -8.57 -31.79
N LEU A 194 -20.19 -7.95 -30.60
CA LEU A 194 -19.03 -7.73 -29.75
C LEU A 194 -19.25 -8.44 -28.40
N PRO A 195 -18.85 -9.72 -28.27
CA PRO A 195 -19.17 -10.53 -27.08
C PRO A 195 -18.63 -9.94 -25.77
N TYR A 196 -17.57 -9.14 -25.86
CA TYR A 196 -17.01 -8.41 -24.73
C TYR A 196 -18.05 -7.50 -24.03
N TRP A 197 -18.88 -6.78 -24.81
CA TRP A 197 -19.93 -5.92 -24.26
C TRP A 197 -21.12 -6.70 -23.70
N GLU A 198 -21.24 -7.97 -24.08
CA GLU A 198 -22.30 -8.91 -23.66
C GLU A 198 -21.87 -9.78 -22.48
N TYR A 199 -20.77 -9.42 -21.79
CA TYR A 199 -20.25 -10.15 -20.62
C TYR A 199 -19.90 -11.62 -20.90
N THR A 200 -19.61 -11.96 -22.16
CA THR A 200 -19.26 -13.33 -22.57
C THR A 200 -17.78 -13.57 -22.35
N ALA A 201 -17.39 -14.68 -21.71
CA ALA A 201 -15.98 -15.03 -21.52
C ALA A 201 -15.29 -15.32 -22.88
N MET A 202 -13.97 -15.07 -22.98
CA MET A 202 -13.22 -15.21 -24.23
C MET A 202 -13.38 -16.61 -24.87
N ASN A 203 -13.35 -17.67 -24.06
CA ASN A 203 -13.50 -19.06 -24.54
C ASN A 203 -14.85 -19.33 -25.24
N ASP A 204 -15.90 -18.61 -24.86
CA ASP A 204 -17.26 -18.77 -25.39
C ASP A 204 -17.60 -17.70 -26.45
N ALA A 205 -16.70 -16.74 -26.67
CA ALA A 205 -16.94 -15.58 -27.52
C ALA A 205 -17.07 -15.94 -29.01
N VAL A 206 -16.25 -16.87 -29.53
CA VAL A 206 -16.34 -17.30 -30.93
C VAL A 206 -17.65 -18.07 -31.22
N PRO A 207 -18.05 -19.07 -30.42
CA PRO A 207 -19.38 -19.67 -30.52
C PRO A 207 -20.50 -18.63 -30.51
N PHE A 208 -20.46 -17.68 -29.58
CA PHE A 208 -21.46 -16.62 -29.48
C PHE A 208 -21.61 -15.83 -30.78
N VAL A 209 -20.51 -15.36 -31.39
CA VAL A 209 -20.57 -14.63 -32.66
C VAL A 209 -21.18 -15.48 -33.77
N LEU A 210 -20.80 -16.75 -33.86
CA LEU A 210 -21.30 -17.66 -34.89
C LEU A 210 -22.79 -17.98 -34.71
N GLU A 211 -23.27 -18.10 -33.47
CA GLU A 211 -24.68 -18.31 -33.16
C GLU A 211 -25.53 -17.08 -33.50
N ARG A 212 -25.11 -15.89 -33.09
CA ARG A 212 -25.79 -14.63 -33.46
C ARG A 212 -25.83 -14.43 -34.98
N ALA A 213 -24.73 -14.73 -35.68
CA ALA A 213 -24.71 -14.68 -37.14
C ALA A 213 -25.71 -15.66 -37.79
N LYS A 214 -25.83 -16.88 -37.25
CA LYS A 214 -26.78 -17.89 -37.72
C LYS A 214 -28.23 -17.44 -37.49
N GLU A 215 -28.53 -16.87 -36.34
CA GLU A 215 -29.86 -16.37 -35.99
C GLU A 215 -30.29 -15.20 -36.87
N LEU A 216 -29.40 -14.21 -37.08
CA LEU A 216 -29.65 -13.10 -37.99
C LEU A 216 -29.92 -13.58 -39.43
N ARG A 217 -29.14 -14.55 -39.91
CA ARG A 217 -29.35 -15.13 -41.24
C ARG A 217 -30.68 -15.90 -41.35
N ALA A 218 -31.09 -16.59 -40.28
CA ALA A 218 -32.37 -17.28 -40.22
C ALA A 218 -33.55 -16.30 -40.20
N LYS A 219 -33.40 -15.16 -39.50
CA LYS A 219 -34.42 -14.11 -39.39
C LYS A 219 -34.59 -13.30 -40.68
N PHE A 220 -33.50 -13.05 -41.41
CA PHE A 220 -33.49 -12.28 -42.65
C PHE A 220 -32.94 -13.07 -43.85
N PRO A 221 -33.58 -14.18 -44.27
CA PRO A 221 -33.00 -15.13 -45.23
C PRO A 221 -32.80 -14.57 -46.65
N ARG A 222 -33.47 -13.45 -46.99
CA ARG A 222 -33.37 -12.80 -48.31
C ARG A 222 -32.39 -11.63 -48.35
N LYS A 223 -31.74 -11.31 -47.22
CA LYS A 223 -30.79 -10.19 -47.11
C LYS A 223 -29.40 -10.76 -46.85
N PRO A 224 -28.36 -10.33 -47.58
CA PRO A 224 -26.98 -10.67 -47.22
C PRO A 224 -26.68 -10.20 -45.79
N LEU A 225 -25.85 -10.97 -45.08
CA LEU A 225 -25.39 -10.61 -43.74
C LEU A 225 -23.94 -10.12 -43.80
N LEU A 226 -23.70 -8.97 -43.18
CA LEU A 226 -22.40 -8.40 -42.91
C LEU A 226 -22.24 -8.26 -41.39
N LEU A 227 -21.20 -8.87 -40.83
CA LEU A 227 -20.81 -8.60 -39.44
C LEU A 227 -19.98 -7.33 -39.42
N ALA A 228 -20.64 -6.18 -39.26
CA ALA A 228 -20.03 -4.87 -39.45
C ALA A 228 -18.98 -4.52 -38.38
N GLU A 229 -19.05 -5.13 -37.20
CA GLU A 229 -17.96 -5.12 -36.22
C GLU A 229 -17.90 -6.45 -35.48
N VAL A 230 -16.71 -7.04 -35.48
CA VAL A 230 -16.31 -8.14 -34.59
C VAL A 230 -14.93 -7.83 -34.02
N GLY A 231 -14.74 -8.02 -32.72
CA GLY A 231 -13.48 -7.63 -32.09
C GLY A 231 -13.37 -8.08 -30.66
N TRP A 232 -12.18 -7.88 -30.09
CA TRP A 232 -11.91 -8.06 -28.67
C TRP A 232 -10.84 -7.05 -28.23
N PRO A 233 -11.00 -6.37 -27.08
CA PRO A 233 -10.02 -5.40 -26.60
C PRO A 233 -8.80 -6.09 -25.98
N SER A 234 -7.60 -5.52 -26.16
CA SER A 234 -6.35 -6.07 -25.62
C SER A 234 -6.00 -5.61 -24.21
N ASN A 235 -6.70 -4.60 -23.68
CA ASN A 235 -6.47 -4.01 -22.37
C ASN A 235 -7.73 -3.23 -21.91
N GLY A 236 -7.80 -2.89 -20.63
CA GLY A 236 -8.88 -2.14 -20.00
C GLY A 236 -9.64 -2.94 -18.94
N ARG A 237 -10.71 -2.35 -18.40
CA ARG A 237 -11.48 -2.93 -17.27
C ARG A 237 -12.09 -4.29 -17.62
N MET A 238 -12.15 -5.20 -16.66
CA MET A 238 -12.88 -6.49 -16.80
C MET A 238 -14.40 -6.28 -16.73
N ARG A 239 -15.18 -6.95 -17.60
CA ARG A 239 -16.65 -6.93 -17.54
C ARG A 239 -17.24 -8.33 -17.49
N GLY A 240 -17.83 -8.70 -16.36
CA GLY A 240 -18.64 -9.93 -16.21
C GLY A 240 -17.96 -11.25 -16.53
N GLY A 241 -16.61 -11.30 -16.54
CA GLY A 241 -15.82 -12.48 -16.92
C GLY A 241 -15.14 -12.37 -18.29
N ALA A 242 -15.37 -11.27 -19.03
CA ALA A 242 -14.58 -10.92 -20.21
C ALA A 242 -13.32 -10.16 -19.77
N ASP A 243 -12.19 -10.88 -19.75
CA ASP A 243 -10.86 -10.32 -19.52
C ASP A 243 -10.32 -9.68 -20.81
N ALA A 244 -9.76 -8.48 -20.70
CA ALA A 244 -9.16 -7.74 -21.81
C ALA A 244 -7.64 -7.88 -21.73
N THR A 245 -7.08 -8.88 -22.40
CA THR A 245 -5.63 -9.06 -22.52
C THR A 245 -5.20 -9.19 -23.97
N GLN A 246 -3.95 -8.84 -24.25
CA GLN A 246 -3.37 -8.94 -25.59
C GLN A 246 -3.36 -10.39 -26.11
N ALA A 247 -3.13 -11.36 -25.23
CA ALA A 247 -3.19 -12.77 -25.60
C ALA A 247 -4.62 -13.23 -25.87
N ASP A 248 -5.60 -12.82 -25.06
CA ASP A 248 -7.01 -13.12 -25.31
C ASP A 248 -7.49 -12.52 -26.62
N GLN A 249 -7.10 -11.27 -26.93
CA GLN A 249 -7.37 -10.65 -28.23
C GLN A 249 -6.76 -11.48 -29.37
N ALA A 250 -5.50 -11.91 -29.26
CA ALA A 250 -4.83 -12.70 -30.28
C ALA A 250 -5.52 -14.06 -30.51
N ILE A 251 -5.83 -14.77 -29.42
CA ILE A 251 -6.52 -16.07 -29.44
C ILE A 251 -7.90 -15.92 -30.09
N TYR A 252 -8.68 -14.92 -29.64
CA TYR A 252 -10.02 -14.67 -30.14
C TYR A 252 -10.01 -14.31 -31.62
N LEU A 253 -9.24 -13.29 -32.03
CA LEU A 253 -9.28 -12.80 -33.41
C LEU A 253 -8.76 -13.84 -34.40
N ARG A 254 -7.66 -14.55 -34.07
CA ARG A 254 -7.13 -15.62 -34.94
C ARG A 254 -8.13 -16.77 -35.08
N THR A 255 -8.80 -17.15 -34.00
CA THR A 255 -9.82 -18.22 -34.04
C THR A 255 -11.06 -17.78 -34.80
N LEU A 256 -11.56 -16.57 -34.53
CA LEU A 256 -12.78 -16.04 -35.14
C LEU A 256 -12.63 -15.83 -36.64
N THR A 257 -11.56 -15.15 -37.07
CA THR A 257 -11.33 -14.81 -38.49
C THR A 257 -11.23 -16.07 -39.35
N ASN A 258 -10.48 -17.08 -38.90
CA ASN A 258 -10.45 -18.40 -39.54
C ASN A 258 -11.83 -19.06 -39.59
N ALA A 259 -12.59 -19.01 -38.49
CA ALA A 259 -13.91 -19.61 -38.41
C ALA A 259 -14.95 -18.93 -39.32
N LEU A 260 -14.87 -17.60 -39.48
CA LEU A 260 -15.71 -16.81 -40.37
C LEU A 260 -15.33 -17.00 -41.84
N ASN A 261 -14.04 -16.96 -42.17
CA ASN A 261 -13.52 -17.23 -43.52
C ASN A 261 -13.95 -18.61 -44.01
N LYS A 262 -13.76 -19.66 -43.19
CA LYS A 262 -14.16 -21.03 -43.51
C LYS A 262 -15.65 -21.18 -43.82
N ARG A 263 -16.50 -20.31 -43.25
CA ARG A 263 -17.96 -20.33 -43.42
C ARG A 263 -18.47 -19.30 -44.43
N GLY A 264 -17.57 -18.53 -45.06
CA GLY A 264 -17.92 -17.53 -46.08
C GLY A 264 -18.69 -16.33 -45.55
N TYR A 265 -18.49 -15.93 -44.28
CA TYR A 265 -19.10 -14.71 -43.75
C TYR A 265 -18.27 -13.48 -44.16
N ASN A 266 -18.95 -12.39 -44.53
CA ASN A 266 -18.33 -11.07 -44.65
C ASN A 266 -18.33 -10.38 -43.29
N TYR A 267 -17.20 -9.82 -42.89
CA TYR A 267 -17.04 -9.16 -41.60
C TYR A 267 -15.99 -8.04 -41.64
N PHE A 268 -16.06 -7.14 -40.66
CA PHE A 268 -15.00 -6.17 -40.39
C PHE A 268 -14.48 -6.34 -38.96
N VAL A 269 -13.17 -6.49 -38.81
CA VAL A 269 -12.54 -6.51 -37.50
C VAL A 269 -12.50 -5.09 -36.94
N VAL A 270 -13.07 -4.87 -35.75
CA VAL A 270 -12.96 -3.62 -35.00
C VAL A 270 -11.74 -3.71 -34.08
N GLU A 271 -10.66 -2.98 -34.32
CA GLU A 271 -10.40 -2.14 -35.51
C GLU A 271 -8.96 -2.30 -36.00
N ALA A 272 -8.57 -1.58 -37.07
CA ALA A 272 -7.21 -1.64 -37.57
C ALA A 272 -6.19 -1.16 -36.51
N PHE A 273 -6.42 0.01 -35.91
CA PHE A 273 -5.48 0.67 -35.00
C PHE A 273 -6.13 1.03 -33.67
N ASP A 274 -5.41 0.87 -32.56
CA ASP A 274 -5.83 1.38 -31.25
C ASP A 274 -6.15 2.89 -31.31
N GLN A 275 -7.24 3.31 -30.67
CA GLN A 275 -7.78 4.68 -30.70
C GLN A 275 -7.82 5.31 -29.30
N PRO A 276 -6.70 5.83 -28.77
CA PRO A 276 -6.63 6.40 -27.42
C PRO A 276 -7.65 7.51 -27.13
N TRP A 277 -8.15 8.21 -28.15
CA TRP A 277 -9.17 9.25 -27.98
C TRP A 277 -10.55 8.70 -27.56
N LYS A 278 -10.85 7.41 -27.81
CA LYS A 278 -12.13 6.78 -27.46
C LYS A 278 -12.33 6.56 -25.97
N VAL A 279 -11.29 6.70 -25.14
CA VAL A 279 -11.37 6.51 -23.68
C VAL A 279 -12.45 7.40 -23.03
N GLY A 280 -12.66 8.60 -23.56
CA GLY A 280 -13.67 9.54 -23.04
C GLY A 280 -15.12 9.05 -23.18
N ASP A 281 -15.39 8.26 -24.22
CA ASP A 281 -16.75 7.84 -24.59
C ASP A 281 -17.02 6.38 -24.22
N GLU A 282 -16.04 5.50 -24.48
CA GLU A 282 -16.17 4.05 -24.34
C GLU A 282 -15.49 3.49 -23.06
N GLY A 283 -14.85 4.35 -22.26
CA GLY A 283 -14.10 3.96 -21.07
C GLY A 283 -12.73 3.35 -21.39
N SER A 284 -12.09 2.74 -20.39
CA SER A 284 -10.69 2.27 -20.50
C SER A 284 -10.41 1.32 -21.67
N VAL A 285 -11.39 0.50 -22.07
CA VAL A 285 -11.24 -0.50 -23.16
C VAL A 285 -11.31 0.11 -24.56
N GLY A 286 -11.96 1.26 -24.74
CA GLY A 286 -12.19 1.87 -26.06
C GLY A 286 -10.90 2.16 -26.82
N ALA A 287 -9.79 2.35 -26.12
CA ALA A 287 -8.49 2.58 -26.74
C ALA A 287 -7.86 1.35 -27.38
N TYR A 288 -8.29 0.12 -27.02
CA TYR A 288 -7.47 -1.09 -27.17
C TYR A 288 -8.03 -2.14 -28.13
N TRP A 289 -8.93 -1.77 -29.05
CA TRP A 289 -9.55 -2.70 -30.01
C TRP A 289 -8.70 -3.00 -31.24
N GLY A 290 -7.65 -2.21 -31.49
CA GLY A 290 -6.78 -2.34 -32.65
C GLY A 290 -6.12 -3.72 -32.74
N VAL A 291 -5.88 -4.20 -33.96
CA VAL A 291 -4.90 -5.27 -34.23
C VAL A 291 -3.47 -4.71 -34.20
N TYR A 292 -3.33 -3.46 -34.63
CA TYR A 292 -2.12 -2.66 -34.49
C TYR A 292 -2.30 -1.64 -33.35
N ASN A 293 -1.21 -1.33 -32.66
CA ASN A 293 -1.20 -0.30 -31.63
C ASN A 293 -1.25 1.11 -32.28
N ALA A 294 -1.40 2.16 -31.48
CA ALA A 294 -1.45 3.55 -31.97
C ALA A 294 -0.18 3.99 -32.73
N GLN A 295 0.94 3.27 -32.60
CA GLN A 295 2.21 3.46 -33.33
C GLN A 295 2.35 2.53 -34.54
N ARG A 296 1.26 1.88 -34.98
CA ARG A 296 1.20 0.99 -36.15
C ARG A 296 2.06 -0.27 -36.02
N GLN A 297 2.42 -0.66 -34.80
CA GLN A 297 3.10 -1.93 -34.55
C GLN A 297 2.07 -3.03 -34.25
N PRO A 298 2.27 -4.25 -34.75
CA PRO A 298 1.37 -5.37 -34.46
C PRO A 298 1.36 -5.66 -32.96
N LYS A 299 0.18 -5.86 -32.40
CA LYS A 299 0.03 -6.14 -30.96
C LYS A 299 0.36 -7.58 -30.61
N PHE A 300 0.22 -8.51 -31.56
CA PHE A 300 0.52 -9.91 -31.33
C PHE A 300 1.12 -10.54 -32.59
N ASN A 301 1.79 -11.68 -32.41
CA ASN A 301 2.32 -12.44 -33.54
C ASN A 301 1.15 -13.06 -34.32
N PHE A 302 1.16 -12.85 -35.63
CA PHE A 302 0.14 -13.38 -36.53
C PHE A 302 0.29 -14.89 -36.75
N ASP A 303 1.49 -15.41 -36.59
CA ASP A 303 1.83 -16.82 -36.73
C ASP A 303 2.36 -17.44 -35.42
N GLY A 304 2.26 -18.76 -35.33
CA GLY A 304 2.82 -19.54 -34.23
C GLY A 304 2.03 -19.41 -32.92
N PRO A 305 2.54 -19.94 -31.81
CA PRO A 305 1.80 -19.99 -30.55
C PRO A 305 1.74 -18.62 -29.87
N VAL A 306 0.62 -18.35 -29.19
CA VAL A 306 0.38 -17.11 -28.44
C VAL A 306 0.86 -17.29 -26.99
N VAL A 307 1.52 -16.26 -26.45
CA VAL A 307 1.91 -16.18 -25.03
C VAL A 307 1.38 -14.88 -24.42
N ASN A 308 1.09 -14.88 -23.12
CA ASN A 308 0.58 -13.71 -22.41
C ASN A 308 1.52 -12.50 -22.48
N ILE A 309 2.81 -12.71 -22.24
CA ILE A 309 3.84 -11.67 -22.23
C ILE A 309 5.00 -12.12 -23.12
N PRO A 310 5.13 -11.61 -24.36
CA PRO A 310 6.18 -12.03 -25.27
C PRO A 310 7.60 -11.87 -24.69
N GLN A 311 7.85 -10.82 -23.92
CA GLN A 311 9.16 -10.52 -23.32
C GLN A 311 9.36 -11.15 -21.92
N TRP A 312 8.55 -12.15 -21.52
CA TRP A 312 8.56 -12.69 -20.16
C TRP A 312 9.93 -13.18 -19.69
N ARG A 313 10.78 -13.68 -20.61
CA ARG A 313 12.15 -14.11 -20.28
C ARG A 313 13.01 -12.95 -19.78
N ALA A 314 12.89 -11.78 -20.42
CA ALA A 314 13.61 -10.58 -19.99
C ALA A 314 13.07 -10.07 -18.63
N LEU A 315 11.75 -10.12 -18.43
CA LEU A 315 11.13 -9.75 -17.15
C LEU A 315 11.50 -10.72 -16.01
N ALA A 316 11.64 -12.01 -16.31
CA ALA A 316 12.14 -13.00 -15.37
C ALA A 316 13.58 -12.69 -14.96
N VAL A 317 14.45 -12.34 -15.92
CA VAL A 317 15.82 -11.89 -15.64
C VAL A 317 15.81 -10.60 -14.79
N ALA A 318 14.97 -9.62 -15.13
CA ALA A 318 14.82 -8.40 -14.34
C ALA A 318 14.37 -8.70 -12.90
N SER A 319 13.47 -9.67 -12.71
CA SER A 319 13.02 -10.12 -11.38
C SER A 319 14.17 -10.73 -10.57
N VAL A 320 15.03 -11.52 -11.21
CA VAL A 320 16.25 -12.10 -10.59
C VAL A 320 17.23 -10.99 -10.20
N VAL A 321 17.45 -9.99 -11.07
CA VAL A 321 18.33 -8.84 -10.78
C VAL A 321 17.79 -8.04 -9.60
N MET A 322 16.49 -7.72 -9.58
CA MET A 322 15.85 -7.01 -8.47
C MET A 322 15.97 -7.79 -7.16
N ALA A 323 15.75 -9.11 -7.19
CA ALA A 323 15.93 -9.96 -6.02
C ALA A 323 17.38 -9.97 -5.53
N LEU A 324 18.36 -10.01 -6.45
CA LEU A 324 19.79 -9.97 -6.13
C LEU A 324 20.18 -8.63 -5.46
N LEU A 325 19.68 -7.51 -5.97
CA LEU A 325 19.91 -6.19 -5.37
C LEU A 325 19.33 -6.12 -3.94
N ALA A 326 18.08 -6.54 -3.77
CA ALA A 326 17.43 -6.59 -2.46
C ALA A 326 18.18 -7.51 -1.48
N LEU A 327 18.63 -8.69 -1.95
CA LEU A 327 19.41 -9.62 -1.14
C LEU A 327 20.77 -9.08 -0.76
N THR A 328 21.44 -8.39 -1.68
CA THR A 328 22.74 -7.77 -1.41
C THR A 328 22.61 -6.80 -0.24
N LEU A 329 21.57 -5.95 -0.25
CA LEU A 329 21.26 -5.03 0.85
C LEU A 329 20.93 -5.77 2.16
N LEU A 330 20.11 -6.81 2.11
CA LEU A 330 19.73 -7.60 3.30
C LEU A 330 20.88 -8.43 3.89
N MET A 331 21.88 -8.77 3.07
CA MET A 331 22.97 -9.68 3.46
C MET A 331 24.27 -8.97 3.83
N ILE A 332 24.34 -7.63 3.75
CA ILE A 332 25.54 -6.83 4.09
C ILE A 332 26.13 -7.24 5.45
N ASP A 333 25.28 -7.55 6.44
CA ASP A 333 25.73 -8.08 7.75
C ASP A 333 24.94 -9.33 8.20
N GLY A 334 24.57 -10.20 7.25
CA GLY A 334 23.85 -11.45 7.50
C GLY A 334 24.71 -12.61 8.03
N SER A 335 25.88 -12.32 8.61
CA SER A 335 26.88 -13.33 9.02
C SER A 335 26.37 -14.26 10.13
N ALA A 336 25.59 -13.70 11.07
CA ALA A 336 25.02 -14.41 12.22
C ALA A 336 23.78 -15.27 11.88
N LEU A 337 23.17 -15.08 10.71
CA LEU A 337 21.97 -15.79 10.29
C LEU A 337 22.24 -17.26 9.93
N ARG A 338 21.36 -18.15 10.38
CA ARG A 338 21.28 -19.55 9.96
C ARG A 338 20.75 -19.64 8.52
N GLN A 339 20.97 -20.80 7.89
CA GLN A 339 20.56 -21.00 6.49
C GLN A 339 19.06 -20.81 6.26
N ARG A 340 18.22 -21.21 7.22
CA ARG A 340 16.76 -21.03 7.15
C ARG A 340 16.38 -19.55 7.04
N GLY A 341 16.99 -18.67 7.84
CA GLY A 341 16.77 -17.23 7.76
C GLY A 341 17.23 -16.63 6.44
N ARG A 342 18.39 -17.05 5.93
CA ARG A 342 18.88 -16.63 4.59
C ARG A 342 17.93 -17.05 3.48
N THR A 343 17.46 -18.30 3.53
CA THR A 343 16.50 -18.85 2.56
C THR A 343 15.19 -18.08 2.60
N PHE A 344 14.67 -17.80 3.81
CA PHE A 344 13.48 -16.98 4.01
C PHE A 344 13.61 -15.58 3.38
N LEU A 345 14.71 -14.86 3.67
CA LEU A 345 14.95 -13.54 3.08
C LEU A 345 15.09 -13.61 1.55
N THR A 346 15.69 -14.69 1.02
CA THR A 346 15.79 -14.94 -0.41
C THR A 346 14.40 -15.08 -1.03
N VAL A 347 13.50 -15.86 -0.42
CA VAL A 347 12.11 -16.00 -0.90
C VAL A 347 11.38 -14.66 -0.92
N VAL A 348 11.47 -13.87 0.16
CA VAL A 348 10.81 -12.54 0.24
C VAL A 348 11.36 -11.58 -0.82
N ALA A 349 12.67 -11.58 -1.05
CA ALA A 349 13.30 -10.74 -2.08
C ALA A 349 12.85 -11.11 -3.49
N PHE A 350 12.79 -12.41 -3.82
CA PHE A 350 12.27 -12.87 -5.12
C PHE A 350 10.78 -12.57 -5.30
N ALA A 351 9.97 -12.79 -4.27
CA ALA A 351 8.54 -12.50 -4.30
C ALA A 351 8.28 -11.02 -4.56
N GLY A 352 8.83 -10.13 -3.74
CA GLY A 352 8.60 -8.70 -3.90
C GLY A 352 9.29 -8.10 -5.13
N GLY A 353 10.49 -8.58 -5.50
CA GLY A 353 11.16 -8.18 -6.74
C GLY A 353 10.35 -8.54 -7.98
N SER A 354 9.78 -9.74 -8.04
CA SER A 354 8.93 -10.17 -9.16
C SER A 354 7.64 -9.37 -9.24
N VAL A 355 7.00 -9.07 -8.09
CA VAL A 355 5.80 -8.23 -8.04
C VAL A 355 6.09 -6.81 -8.53
N LEU A 356 7.21 -6.20 -8.13
CA LEU A 356 7.60 -4.87 -8.62
C LEU A 356 7.84 -4.84 -10.14
N VAL A 357 8.51 -5.87 -10.68
CA VAL A 357 8.72 -5.99 -12.13
C VAL A 357 7.39 -6.16 -12.85
N TRP A 358 6.46 -6.93 -12.30
CA TRP A 358 5.13 -7.09 -12.87
C TRP A 358 4.34 -5.77 -12.84
N ILE A 359 4.35 -5.03 -11.73
CA ILE A 359 3.74 -3.69 -11.62
C ILE A 359 4.28 -2.78 -12.71
N ALA A 360 5.61 -2.74 -12.88
CA ALA A 360 6.25 -1.91 -13.89
C ALA A 360 5.85 -2.32 -15.31
N TYR A 361 5.78 -3.62 -15.59
CA TYR A 361 5.36 -4.14 -16.89
C TYR A 361 3.90 -3.80 -17.20
N ASP A 362 2.98 -4.14 -16.30
CA ASP A 362 1.53 -3.93 -16.47
C ASP A 362 1.22 -2.45 -16.73
N TYR A 363 1.85 -1.57 -15.96
CA TYR A 363 1.72 -0.13 -16.12
C TYR A 363 2.29 0.38 -17.45
N SER A 364 3.40 -0.19 -17.93
CA SER A 364 4.04 0.23 -19.18
C SER A 364 3.21 -0.05 -20.43
N GLN A 365 2.20 -0.93 -20.35
CA GLN A 365 1.33 -1.30 -21.47
C GLN A 365 0.12 -0.37 -21.65
N GLN A 366 -0.03 0.65 -20.80
CA GLN A 366 -1.19 1.55 -20.84
C GLN A 366 -0.88 2.83 -21.61
N TYR A 367 -1.80 3.22 -22.49
CA TYR A 367 -1.80 4.56 -23.08
C TYR A 367 -2.00 5.60 -22.00
N SER A 368 -0.88 6.24 -21.63
CA SER A 368 -0.82 7.14 -20.49
C SER A 368 -0.85 8.59 -20.94
N THR A 369 -1.77 9.35 -20.35
CA THR A 369 -1.70 10.81 -20.29
C THR A 369 -0.63 11.26 -19.29
N TRP A 370 -0.17 12.51 -19.37
CA TRP A 370 0.77 13.09 -18.39
C TRP A 370 0.26 12.93 -16.93
N PHE A 371 -1.06 13.05 -16.75
CA PHE A 371 -1.71 12.89 -15.46
C PHE A 371 -1.58 11.44 -14.97
N SER A 372 -1.94 10.46 -15.81
CA SER A 372 -1.79 9.05 -15.44
C SER A 372 -0.33 8.67 -15.20
N MET A 373 0.63 9.20 -15.98
CA MET A 373 2.09 9.01 -15.77
C MET A 373 2.52 9.50 -14.40
N THR A 374 2.02 10.66 -13.97
CA THR A 374 2.32 11.24 -12.66
C THR A 374 1.74 10.37 -11.54
N VAL A 375 0.47 9.98 -11.65
CA VAL A 375 -0.20 9.11 -10.66
C VAL A 375 0.50 7.75 -10.57
N GLY A 376 0.81 7.11 -11.70
CA GLY A 376 1.50 5.82 -11.74
C GLY A 376 2.93 5.91 -11.21
N GLY A 377 3.65 6.99 -11.49
CA GLY A 377 4.97 7.25 -10.90
C GLY A 377 4.90 7.35 -9.37
N LEU A 378 3.91 8.07 -8.82
CA LEU A 378 3.68 8.16 -7.38
C LEU A 378 3.31 6.80 -6.76
N LEU A 379 2.43 6.03 -7.41
CA LEU A 379 2.07 4.68 -6.98
C LEU A 379 3.27 3.71 -7.04
N GLY A 380 4.12 3.83 -8.06
CA GLY A 380 5.36 3.06 -8.20
C GLY A 380 6.36 3.36 -7.09
N ILE A 381 6.56 4.64 -6.75
CA ILE A 381 7.36 5.06 -5.59
C ILE A 381 6.76 4.49 -4.29
N GLY A 382 5.43 4.55 -4.16
CA GLY A 382 4.70 3.96 -3.03
C GLY A 382 4.93 2.46 -2.90
N ALA A 383 4.80 1.70 -3.99
CA ALA A 383 5.02 0.26 -4.03
C ALA A 383 6.47 -0.10 -3.66
N LEU A 384 7.45 0.67 -4.16
CA LEU A 384 8.85 0.52 -3.77
C LEU A 384 9.08 0.79 -2.28
N GLY A 385 8.48 1.85 -1.74
CA GLY A 385 8.53 2.16 -0.31
C GLY A 385 7.96 1.04 0.56
N VAL A 386 6.77 0.53 0.20
CA VAL A 386 6.13 -0.62 0.87
C VAL A 386 7.02 -1.87 0.78
N PHE A 387 7.67 -2.11 -0.36
CA PHE A 387 8.62 -3.20 -0.51
C PHE A 387 9.83 -3.06 0.42
N ILE A 388 10.40 -1.87 0.57
CA ILE A 388 11.52 -1.61 1.50
C ILE A 388 11.09 -1.87 2.95
N VAL A 389 9.88 -1.44 3.33
CA VAL A 389 9.31 -1.74 4.66
C VAL A 389 9.14 -3.25 4.84
N LEU A 390 8.59 -3.96 3.85
CA LEU A 390 8.44 -5.41 3.89
C LEU A 390 9.78 -6.13 4.07
N LEU A 391 10.83 -5.71 3.35
CA LEU A 391 12.18 -6.26 3.50
C LEU A 391 12.73 -6.01 4.90
N THR A 392 12.49 -4.83 5.48
CA THR A 392 12.90 -4.47 6.84
C THR A 392 12.19 -5.33 7.89
N GLU A 393 10.88 -5.49 7.76
CA GLU A 393 10.06 -6.33 8.62
C GLU A 393 10.49 -7.81 8.56
N ALA A 394 10.82 -8.29 7.36
CA ALA A 394 11.34 -9.63 7.13
C ALA A 394 12.75 -9.80 7.70
N HIS A 395 13.61 -8.79 7.61
CA HIS A 395 14.94 -8.81 8.20
C HIS A 395 14.88 -8.97 9.73
N GLU A 396 14.06 -8.15 10.41
CA GLU A 396 13.88 -8.23 11.87
C GLU A 396 13.34 -9.61 12.28
N LEU A 397 12.35 -10.15 11.55
CA LEU A 397 11.85 -11.50 11.78
C LEU A 397 12.97 -12.54 11.67
N ALA A 398 13.83 -12.40 10.66
CA ALA A 398 14.93 -13.33 10.45
C ALA A 398 16.01 -13.25 11.54
N GLU A 399 16.37 -12.04 11.96
CA GLU A 399 17.33 -11.78 13.05
C GLU A 399 16.77 -12.19 14.42
N THR A 400 15.46 -12.15 14.61
CA THR A 400 14.84 -12.59 15.86
C THR A 400 14.89 -14.11 15.99
N VAL A 401 14.56 -14.86 14.92
CA VAL A 401 14.27 -16.31 15.01
C VAL A 401 15.44 -17.19 14.59
N TRP A 402 16.20 -16.78 13.56
CA TRP A 402 17.18 -17.65 12.91
C TRP A 402 18.63 -17.21 13.13
N VAL A 403 18.93 -16.53 14.23
CA VAL A 403 20.31 -16.25 14.63
C VAL A 403 20.95 -17.47 15.31
N ARG A 404 22.25 -17.66 15.11
CA ARG A 404 23.01 -18.78 15.72
C ARG A 404 23.24 -18.56 17.22
N LYS A 405 23.74 -17.38 17.57
CA LYS A 405 24.07 -16.91 18.91
C LYS A 405 23.86 -15.39 18.92
N ARG A 406 23.31 -14.84 20.00
CA ARG A 406 23.26 -13.39 20.21
C ARG A 406 24.68 -12.82 20.19
N ARG A 407 24.86 -11.67 19.55
CA ARG A 407 26.17 -11.04 19.37
C ARG A 407 26.65 -10.43 20.68
N ARG A 408 25.74 -9.83 21.45
CA ARG A 408 26.06 -9.04 22.65
C ARG A 408 25.11 -9.34 23.83
N PRO A 409 25.02 -10.58 24.34
CA PRO A 409 24.18 -10.86 25.50
C PRO A 409 24.75 -10.17 26.76
N PHE A 410 23.89 -9.45 27.49
CA PHE A 410 24.20 -8.88 28.80
C PHE A 410 23.24 -9.46 29.83
N ASP A 411 23.64 -10.60 30.39
CA ASP A 411 22.91 -11.26 31.45
C ASP A 411 23.31 -10.64 32.81
N PRO A 412 22.38 -10.58 33.78
CA PRO A 412 22.69 -9.99 35.08
C PRO A 412 23.83 -10.73 35.78
N VAL A 413 24.70 -9.95 36.44
CA VAL A 413 25.88 -10.50 37.13
C VAL A 413 25.45 -11.08 38.47
N LEU A 414 25.39 -12.41 38.56
CA LEU A 414 24.97 -13.13 39.77
C LEU A 414 26.12 -13.39 40.75
N THR A 415 27.36 -13.41 40.26
CA THR A 415 28.56 -13.61 41.07
C THR A 415 28.96 -12.31 41.75
N ASP A 416 29.58 -12.40 42.93
CA ASP A 416 30.10 -11.20 43.57
C ASP A 416 31.25 -10.62 42.73
N SER A 417 31.20 -9.31 42.47
CA SER A 417 32.17 -8.59 41.64
C SER A 417 32.75 -7.46 42.48
N GLY A 418 34.07 -7.32 42.46
CA GLY A 418 34.77 -6.26 43.19
C GLY A 418 34.50 -4.85 42.65
N TYR A 419 33.92 -4.73 41.44
CA TYR A 419 33.53 -3.43 40.89
C TYR A 419 32.14 -3.03 41.41
N ARG A 420 32.15 -2.19 42.45
CA ARG A 420 30.97 -1.66 43.16
C ARG A 420 31.12 -0.15 43.40
N PRO A 421 31.18 0.66 42.33
CA PRO A 421 31.31 2.10 42.49
C PRO A 421 30.05 2.69 43.13
N LYS A 422 30.17 3.91 43.64
CA LYS A 422 29.02 4.64 44.16
C LYS A 422 28.02 4.99 43.06
N VAL A 423 26.73 4.82 43.38
CA VAL A 423 25.61 5.07 42.47
C VAL A 423 24.75 6.21 42.99
N SER A 424 24.36 7.15 42.12
CA SER A 424 23.33 8.14 42.44
C SER A 424 22.05 7.82 41.68
N VAL A 425 20.96 7.50 42.39
CA VAL A 425 19.65 7.20 41.80
C VAL A 425 18.83 8.48 41.73
N HIS A 426 18.54 8.94 40.52
CA HIS A 426 17.76 10.14 40.28
C HIS A 426 16.30 9.78 39.99
N VAL A 427 15.37 10.40 40.71
CA VAL A 427 13.92 10.18 40.60
C VAL A 427 13.24 11.51 40.28
N PRO A 428 12.94 11.81 39.01
CA PRO A 428 12.16 12.99 38.65
C PRO A 428 10.68 12.74 38.91
N CYS A 429 10.04 13.66 39.61
CA CYS A 429 8.61 13.69 39.85
C CYS A 429 8.03 15.08 39.55
N TYR A 430 6.72 15.11 39.40
CA TYR A 430 5.89 16.27 39.17
C TYR A 430 4.64 16.13 40.05
N ASN A 431 3.48 15.90 39.43
CA ASN A 431 2.19 15.79 40.10
C ASN A 431 1.81 14.34 40.43
N GLU A 432 2.77 13.40 40.54
CA GLU A 432 2.44 12.04 40.95
C GLU A 432 1.88 12.01 42.38
N PRO A 433 0.89 11.13 42.67
CA PRO A 433 0.33 11.04 44.02
C PRO A 433 1.39 10.71 45.08
N PRO A 434 1.34 11.32 46.28
CA PRO A 434 2.35 11.08 47.32
C PRO A 434 2.51 9.61 47.68
N GLU A 435 1.41 8.86 47.78
CA GLU A 435 1.43 7.43 48.10
C GLU A 435 2.09 6.56 47.02
N MET A 436 2.06 7.01 45.76
CA MET A 436 2.82 6.36 44.69
C MET A 436 4.32 6.59 44.88
N MET A 437 4.71 7.83 45.16
CA MET A 437 6.12 8.17 45.45
C MET A 437 6.65 7.41 46.66
N LYS A 438 5.89 7.32 47.75
CA LYS A 438 6.30 6.55 48.95
C LYS A 438 6.62 5.10 48.62
N LYS A 439 5.82 4.43 47.78
CA LYS A 439 6.09 3.04 47.33
C LYS A 439 7.39 2.92 46.52
N THR A 440 7.66 3.87 45.64
CA THR A 440 8.91 3.95 44.89
C THR A 440 10.10 4.12 45.82
N LEU A 441 10.01 5.05 46.79
CA LEU A 441 11.07 5.30 47.76
C LEU A 441 11.29 4.11 48.70
N ASP A 442 10.24 3.41 49.10
CA ASP A 442 10.29 2.15 49.85
C ASP A 442 11.00 1.05 49.04
N ALA A 443 10.80 0.98 47.73
CA ALA A 443 11.52 0.03 46.89
C ALA A 443 13.01 0.34 46.83
N LEU A 444 13.37 1.64 46.74
CA LEU A 444 14.76 2.10 46.74
C LEU A 444 15.45 1.88 48.10
N SER A 445 14.74 2.03 49.22
CA SER A 445 15.30 1.83 50.56
C SER A 445 15.70 0.37 50.83
N ARG A 446 15.13 -0.57 50.07
CA ARG A 446 15.42 -2.02 50.14
C ARG A 446 16.52 -2.50 49.18
N LEU A 447 17.19 -1.60 48.45
CA LEU A 447 18.25 -2.00 47.53
C LEU A 447 19.40 -2.70 48.27
N ASP A 448 19.81 -3.87 47.77
CA ASP A 448 20.97 -4.65 48.22
C ASP A 448 22.25 -4.07 47.59
N TYR A 449 22.56 -2.83 47.94
CA TYR A 449 23.75 -2.10 47.48
C TYR A 449 24.21 -1.14 48.56
N GLN A 450 25.49 -1.17 48.95
CA GLN A 450 25.93 -0.41 50.13
C GLN A 450 26.14 1.08 49.83
N ASP A 451 26.79 1.40 48.71
CA ASP A 451 27.26 2.75 48.40
C ASP A 451 26.38 3.42 47.33
N PHE A 452 25.25 3.97 47.77
CA PHE A 452 24.36 4.72 46.90
C PHE A 452 23.68 5.88 47.62
N GLU A 453 23.26 6.87 46.83
CA GLU A 453 22.36 7.96 47.24
C GLU A 453 21.13 7.99 46.33
N VAL A 454 20.07 8.65 46.79
CA VAL A 454 18.83 8.87 46.04
C VAL A 454 18.51 10.37 46.01
N LEU A 455 18.44 10.94 44.82
CA LEU A 455 18.07 12.34 44.58
C LEU A 455 16.69 12.41 43.94
N ILE A 456 15.74 13.05 44.63
CA ILE A 456 14.37 13.22 44.16
C ILE A 456 14.22 14.66 43.70
N ILE A 457 13.73 14.88 42.48
CA ILE A 457 13.49 16.22 41.92
C ILE A 457 12.03 16.39 41.54
N ASP A 458 11.31 17.18 42.32
CA ASP A 458 9.98 17.66 42.00
C ASP A 458 10.06 18.94 41.13
N ASN A 459 9.50 18.89 39.91
CA ASN A 459 9.70 19.94 38.90
C ASN A 459 8.43 20.72 38.50
N ASN A 460 8.16 21.86 39.13
CA ASN A 460 7.01 22.76 38.88
C ASN A 460 5.67 22.36 39.55
N THR A 461 5.66 21.44 40.53
CA THR A 461 4.41 21.03 41.20
C THR A 461 3.86 22.20 41.98
N LYS A 462 2.64 22.62 41.66
CA LYS A 462 2.08 23.84 42.26
C LYS A 462 1.46 23.60 43.64
N ASP A 463 0.97 22.39 43.88
CA ASP A 463 0.21 22.05 45.07
C ASP A 463 1.15 21.49 46.16
N PRO A 464 1.35 22.20 47.29
CA PRO A 464 2.14 21.70 48.41
C PRO A 464 1.64 20.37 48.97
N ALA A 465 0.33 20.11 48.92
CA ALA A 465 -0.25 18.86 49.41
C ALA A 465 0.22 17.62 48.61
N VAL A 466 0.82 17.82 47.44
CA VAL A 466 1.37 16.75 46.60
C VAL A 466 2.85 16.52 46.90
N TRP A 467 3.67 17.57 47.00
CA TRP A 467 5.13 17.41 47.10
C TRP A 467 5.68 17.43 48.52
N GLU A 468 5.06 18.15 49.47
CA GLU A 468 5.53 18.21 50.86
C GLU A 468 5.50 16.85 51.56
N PRO A 469 4.46 16.00 51.40
CA PRO A 469 4.47 14.68 52.02
C PRO A 469 5.58 13.76 51.48
N VAL A 470 6.07 14.02 50.26
CA VAL A 470 7.21 13.27 49.67
C VAL A 470 8.52 13.77 50.27
N ARG A 471 8.69 15.09 50.45
CA ARG A 471 9.83 15.70 51.17
C ARG A 471 9.96 15.11 52.57
N ASP A 472 8.87 15.18 53.35
CA ASP A 472 8.86 14.73 54.75
C ASP A 472 9.16 13.22 54.85
N TYR A 473 8.69 12.44 53.88
CA TYR A 473 8.99 11.01 53.84
C TYR A 473 10.45 10.70 53.50
N CYS A 474 11.11 11.52 52.66
CA CYS A 474 12.54 11.39 52.40
C CYS A 474 13.36 11.62 53.68
N GLU A 475 12.96 12.56 54.54
CA GLU A 475 13.60 12.81 55.84
C GLU A 475 13.51 11.58 56.77
N VAL A 476 12.36 10.89 56.76
CA VAL A 476 12.14 9.65 57.53
C VAL A 476 13.05 8.51 57.03
N LEU A 477 13.24 8.38 55.72
CA LEU A 477 14.11 7.36 55.13
C LEU A 477 15.61 7.62 55.37
N GLY A 478 15.96 8.83 55.81
CA GLY A 478 17.28 9.19 56.27
C GLY A 478 18.19 9.83 55.21
N PRO A 479 19.46 10.09 55.54
CA PRO A 479 20.33 11.02 54.81
C PRO A 479 20.70 10.59 53.39
N ARG A 480 20.43 9.33 53.01
CA ARG A 480 20.61 8.85 51.63
C ARG A 480 19.58 9.41 50.66
N PHE A 481 18.42 9.86 51.16
CA PHE A 481 17.31 10.37 50.36
C PHE A 481 17.27 11.90 50.44
N ARG A 482 17.53 12.57 49.32
CA ARG A 482 17.61 14.02 49.23
C ARG A 482 16.55 14.54 48.28
N PHE A 483 15.67 15.39 48.79
CA PHE A 483 14.54 15.93 48.05
C PHE A 483 14.81 17.37 47.60
N PHE A 484 14.45 17.69 46.35
CA PHE A 484 14.55 19.01 45.74
C PHE A 484 13.20 19.39 45.13
N HIS A 485 12.72 20.59 45.43
CA HIS A 485 11.53 21.16 44.79
C HIS A 485 11.93 22.43 44.04
N VAL A 486 11.63 22.50 42.75
CA VAL A 486 11.99 23.66 41.90
C VAL A 486 10.81 24.06 41.01
N ALA A 487 10.34 25.29 41.19
CA ALA A 487 9.26 25.88 40.41
C ALA A 487 9.50 27.40 40.22
N PRO A 488 9.68 27.92 38.99
CA PRO A 488 9.62 27.24 37.70
C PRO A 488 10.95 26.57 37.28
N LEU A 489 10.86 25.51 36.48
CA LEU A 489 11.97 24.80 35.85
C LEU A 489 11.63 24.45 34.39
N ALA A 490 12.50 24.86 33.46
CA ALA A 490 12.36 24.57 32.03
C ALA A 490 12.91 23.19 31.66
N GLY A 491 12.58 22.69 30.46
CA GLY A 491 13.14 21.44 29.93
C GLY A 491 12.47 20.15 30.43
N PHE A 492 11.32 20.24 31.10
CA PHE A 492 10.55 19.07 31.58
C PHE A 492 11.40 18.10 32.41
N LYS A 493 11.36 16.79 32.10
CA LYS A 493 12.13 15.75 32.78
C LYS A 493 13.64 15.91 32.55
N GLY A 494 14.07 16.13 31.30
CA GLY A 494 15.49 16.35 30.99
C GLY A 494 16.09 17.55 31.73
N GLY A 495 15.33 18.65 31.83
CA GLY A 495 15.70 19.83 32.60
C GLY A 495 15.79 19.56 34.11
N ALA A 496 14.83 18.82 34.67
CA ALA A 496 14.85 18.37 36.06
C ALA A 496 16.10 17.53 36.38
N LEU A 497 16.42 16.56 35.52
CA LEU A 497 17.59 15.71 35.67
C LEU A 497 18.90 16.49 35.50
N ASN A 498 18.95 17.44 34.57
CA ASN A 498 20.10 18.34 34.40
C ASN A 498 20.29 19.27 35.61
N TYR A 499 19.21 19.69 36.28
CA TYR A 499 19.27 20.53 37.48
C TYR A 499 19.90 19.79 38.66
N ILE A 500 19.52 18.52 38.90
CA ILE A 500 20.09 17.75 40.03
C ILE A 500 21.45 17.14 39.75
N LEU A 501 21.89 17.06 38.48
CA LEU A 501 23.18 16.46 38.12
C LEU A 501 24.39 17.09 38.85
N PRO A 502 24.49 18.42 39.08
CA PRO A 502 25.57 19.00 39.88
C PRO A 502 25.46 18.72 41.39
N HIS A 503 24.31 18.24 41.88
CA HIS A 503 24.07 17.94 43.30
C HIS A 503 24.43 16.48 43.67
N THR A 504 24.76 15.66 42.67
CA THR A 504 25.30 14.30 42.82
C THR A 504 26.62 14.33 43.61
N ALA A 505 26.83 13.32 44.46
CA ALA A 505 28.07 13.17 45.23
C ALA A 505 29.32 13.12 44.30
N PRO A 506 30.43 13.81 44.62
CA PRO A 506 31.60 13.90 43.73
C PRO A 506 32.29 12.55 43.41
N ASP A 507 32.13 11.55 44.27
CA ASP A 507 32.68 10.20 44.16
C ASP A 507 31.77 9.22 43.40
N VAL A 508 30.65 9.68 42.84
CA VAL A 508 29.73 8.85 42.04
C VAL A 508 30.31 8.56 40.66
N GLU A 509 30.34 7.28 40.26
CA GLU A 509 30.71 6.88 38.90
C GLU A 509 29.50 6.54 38.01
N VAL A 510 28.34 6.25 38.61
CA VAL A 510 27.12 5.83 37.88
C VAL A 510 25.91 6.62 38.34
N VAL A 511 25.19 7.20 37.38
CA VAL A 511 23.89 7.85 37.59
C VAL A 511 22.79 6.93 37.09
N ALA A 512 21.96 6.43 37.99
CA ALA A 512 20.78 5.65 37.66
C ALA A 512 19.54 6.55 37.59
N VAL A 513 18.59 6.25 36.71
CA VAL A 513 17.32 6.99 36.60
C VAL A 513 16.15 6.01 36.57
N ILE A 514 15.17 6.26 37.43
CA ILE A 514 13.86 5.62 37.39
C ILE A 514 12.76 6.68 37.41
N ASP A 515 11.62 6.37 36.79
CA ASP A 515 10.43 7.20 36.89
C ASP A 515 9.82 7.11 38.31
N ALA A 516 9.08 8.16 38.67
CA ALA A 516 8.36 8.32 39.94
C ALA A 516 7.44 7.13 40.32
N ASP A 517 6.97 6.36 39.35
CA ASP A 517 6.05 5.23 39.53
C ASP A 517 6.74 3.85 39.58
N TYR A 518 8.08 3.77 39.51
CA TYR A 518 8.78 2.50 39.42
C TYR A 518 9.20 1.92 40.77
N CYS A 519 8.66 0.73 41.08
CA CYS A 519 9.15 -0.08 42.18
C CYS A 519 10.22 -1.06 41.69
N VAL A 520 11.46 -0.88 42.16
CA VAL A 520 12.62 -1.72 41.77
C VAL A 520 12.79 -2.97 42.65
N GLU A 521 13.44 -3.98 42.11
CA GLU A 521 13.88 -5.17 42.84
C GLU A 521 15.17 -4.89 43.62
N PRO A 522 15.36 -5.45 44.83
CA PRO A 522 16.53 -5.20 45.68
C PRO A 522 17.88 -5.41 45.01
N ASN A 523 17.97 -6.39 44.12
CA ASN A 523 19.19 -6.81 43.43
C ASN A 523 19.54 -5.99 42.18
N TRP A 524 18.73 -5.00 41.79
CA TRP A 524 18.89 -4.26 40.53
C TRP A 524 20.29 -3.66 40.37
N LEU A 525 20.74 -2.84 41.33
CA LEU A 525 22.07 -2.20 41.26
C LEU A 525 23.18 -3.25 41.30
N LYS A 526 23.08 -4.20 42.23
CA LYS A 526 24.07 -5.26 42.45
C LYS A 526 24.34 -6.10 41.20
N GLN A 527 23.31 -6.39 40.41
CA GLN A 527 23.43 -7.24 39.23
C GLN A 527 23.77 -6.48 37.94
N MET A 528 23.42 -5.19 37.84
CA MET A 528 23.54 -4.42 36.60
C MET A 528 24.71 -3.44 36.58
N VAL A 529 25.08 -2.82 37.71
CA VAL A 529 26.24 -1.91 37.81
C VAL A 529 27.56 -2.56 37.39
N PRO A 530 27.89 -3.82 37.73
CA PRO A 530 29.15 -4.44 37.31
C PRO A 530 29.41 -4.46 35.80
N HIS A 531 28.42 -4.24 34.91
CA HIS A 531 28.67 -4.08 33.48
C HIS A 531 29.51 -2.83 33.13
N PHE A 532 29.55 -1.81 34.01
CA PHE A 532 30.39 -0.62 33.82
C PHE A 532 31.89 -0.87 34.04
N ALA A 533 32.27 -2.07 34.51
CA ALA A 533 33.67 -2.49 34.56
C ALA A 533 34.32 -2.49 33.17
N ASP A 534 33.52 -2.65 32.10
CA ASP A 534 33.95 -2.33 30.74
C ASP A 534 33.87 -0.81 30.52
N PRO A 535 35.01 -0.11 30.30
CA PRO A 535 35.03 1.34 30.10
C PRO A 535 34.28 1.82 28.85
N GLN A 536 34.03 0.93 27.87
CA GLN A 536 33.24 1.25 26.68
C GLN A 536 31.74 1.37 26.99
N ILE A 537 31.25 0.67 28.02
CA ILE A 537 29.83 0.70 28.38
C ILE A 537 29.53 2.02 29.09
N ALA A 538 28.72 2.84 28.44
CA ALA A 538 28.26 4.12 28.94
C ALA A 538 26.81 4.07 29.45
N VAL A 539 26.01 3.15 28.93
CA VAL A 539 24.60 2.97 29.32
C VAL A 539 24.32 1.50 29.61
N VAL A 540 23.64 1.22 30.71
CA VAL A 540 23.08 -0.08 31.03
C VAL A 540 21.56 0.08 31.18
N GLN A 541 20.79 -0.60 30.33
CA GLN A 541 19.33 -0.46 30.24
C GLN A 541 18.65 -1.80 30.57
N SER A 542 17.62 -1.73 31.40
CA SER A 542 16.67 -2.83 31.66
C SER A 542 15.31 -2.51 30.99
N PRO A 543 14.40 -3.49 30.77
CA PRO A 543 13.11 -3.22 30.14
C PRO A 543 12.23 -2.35 31.05
N GLN A 544 11.30 -1.63 30.43
CA GLN A 544 10.14 -1.10 31.14
C GLN A 544 9.14 -2.24 31.32
N ASP A 545 8.69 -2.46 32.54
CA ASP A 545 7.73 -3.50 32.90
C ASP A 545 6.69 -2.93 33.86
N TYR A 546 5.57 -3.64 34.03
CA TYR A 546 4.39 -3.06 34.65
C TYR A 546 3.69 -4.06 35.57
N HIS A 547 3.27 -3.60 36.75
CA HIS A 547 2.61 -4.46 37.73
C HIS A 547 1.07 -4.48 37.60
N ASP A 548 0.49 -3.52 36.88
CA ASP A 548 -0.95 -3.34 36.66
C ASP A 548 -1.44 -3.86 35.30
N GLY A 549 -0.57 -4.51 34.51
CA GLY A 549 -0.89 -5.01 33.17
C GLY A 549 -2.02 -6.05 33.11
N GLU A 550 -2.39 -6.66 34.23
CA GLU A 550 -3.49 -7.64 34.31
C GLU A 550 -4.79 -7.10 34.94
N GLU A 551 -4.84 -5.81 35.30
CA GLU A 551 -5.98 -5.18 36.00
C GLU A 551 -7.29 -5.24 35.20
N ASN A 552 -7.24 -5.02 33.88
CA ASN A 552 -8.39 -5.09 32.99
C ASN A 552 -7.99 -5.50 31.57
N LEU A 553 -8.97 -5.75 30.70
CA LEU A 553 -8.71 -6.22 29.34
C LEU A 553 -7.93 -5.19 28.50
N PHE A 554 -8.21 -3.89 28.65
CA PHE A 554 -7.47 -2.84 27.95
C PHE A 554 -5.97 -2.87 28.30
N LYS A 555 -5.63 -2.87 29.59
CA LYS A 555 -4.23 -2.96 30.05
C LYS A 555 -3.57 -4.27 29.63
N LYS A 556 -4.30 -5.38 29.60
CA LYS A 556 -3.81 -6.67 29.09
C LYS A 556 -3.38 -6.61 27.62
N LEU A 557 -4.15 -5.91 26.79
CA LEU A 557 -3.86 -5.68 25.38
C LEU A 557 -2.61 -4.80 25.21
N CYS A 558 -2.57 -3.66 25.91
CA CYS A 558 -1.41 -2.76 25.91
C CYS A 558 -0.14 -3.45 26.41
N TYR A 559 -0.22 -4.23 27.50
CA TYR A 559 0.92 -4.92 28.09
C TYR A 559 1.49 -5.96 27.13
N ALA A 560 0.62 -6.71 26.45
CA ALA A 560 1.04 -7.63 25.42
C ALA A 560 1.79 -6.91 24.30
N GLU A 561 1.29 -5.77 23.82
CA GLU A 561 1.95 -4.96 22.79
C GLU A 561 3.34 -4.49 23.22
N TYR A 562 3.48 -3.90 24.41
CA TYR A 562 4.75 -3.42 24.96
C TYR A 562 5.82 -4.51 25.07
N LYS A 563 5.44 -5.73 25.46
CA LYS A 563 6.39 -6.86 25.53
C LYS A 563 7.11 -7.12 24.22
N GLY A 564 6.47 -6.89 23.07
CA GLY A 564 7.12 -7.06 21.78
C GLY A 564 8.34 -6.16 21.63
N PHE A 565 8.23 -4.90 22.01
CA PHE A 565 9.35 -3.95 21.90
C PHE A 565 10.53 -4.35 22.80
N PHE A 566 10.28 -4.69 24.07
CA PHE A 566 11.35 -5.00 25.02
C PHE A 566 11.97 -6.40 24.81
N HIS A 567 11.17 -7.43 24.52
CA HIS A 567 11.70 -8.80 24.38
C HIS A 567 12.12 -9.17 22.96
N ILE A 568 11.69 -8.43 21.93
CA ILE A 568 12.07 -8.67 20.53
C ILE A 568 12.91 -7.51 19.98
N GLY A 569 12.32 -6.31 19.95
CA GLY A 569 12.94 -5.16 19.29
C GLY A 569 14.25 -4.74 19.93
N MET A 570 14.27 -4.58 21.26
CA MET A 570 15.45 -4.16 22.02
C MET A 570 16.54 -5.22 22.07
N VAL A 571 16.15 -6.49 22.20
CA VAL A 571 17.09 -7.62 22.11
C VAL A 571 17.77 -7.66 20.74
N THR A 572 17.02 -7.45 19.66
CA THR A 572 17.57 -7.44 18.30
C THR A 572 18.46 -6.23 18.06
N ARG A 573 18.05 -5.04 18.55
CA ARG A 573 18.88 -3.81 18.50
C ARG A 573 20.20 -3.95 19.27
N ASN A 574 20.17 -4.63 20.41
CA ASN A 574 21.34 -4.83 21.26
C ASN A 574 22.43 -5.66 20.56
N ASP A 575 22.06 -6.60 19.67
CA ASP A 575 23.00 -7.36 18.85
C ASP A 575 23.88 -6.45 17.96
N ARG A 576 23.45 -5.21 17.67
CA ARG A 576 24.21 -4.21 16.89
C ARG A 576 24.59 -2.96 17.67
N ASP A 577 24.49 -2.99 18.99
CA ASP A 577 24.80 -1.82 19.84
C ASP A 577 24.00 -0.56 19.49
N ALA A 578 22.71 -0.74 19.21
CA ALA A 578 21.80 0.33 18.81
C ALA A 578 20.50 0.31 19.61
N ILE A 579 20.63 0.03 20.91
CA ILE A 579 19.50 0.06 21.83
C ILE A 579 18.98 1.50 21.91
N ILE A 580 17.68 1.66 22.14
CA ILE A 580 17.11 2.97 22.45
C ILE A 580 17.11 3.09 23.97
N GLN A 581 17.59 4.20 24.52
CA GLN A 581 17.48 4.48 25.95
C GLN A 581 16.05 4.98 26.23
N HIS A 582 15.39 4.49 27.28
CA HIS A 582 13.94 4.68 27.50
C HIS A 582 13.59 5.54 28.72
N GLY A 583 14.51 6.37 29.19
CA GLY A 583 14.30 7.35 30.25
C GLY A 583 14.12 6.82 31.68
N THR A 584 13.84 5.53 31.87
CA THR A 584 13.70 4.85 33.17
C THR A 584 14.40 3.50 33.13
N MET A 585 14.63 2.89 34.28
CA MET A 585 15.36 1.61 34.43
C MET A 585 16.71 1.64 33.70
N THR A 586 17.38 2.79 33.77
CA THR A 586 18.63 3.07 33.07
C THR A 586 19.71 3.46 34.05
N MET A 587 20.94 3.14 33.70
CA MET A 587 22.14 3.60 34.38
C MET A 587 23.08 4.19 33.35
N ILE A 588 23.71 5.31 33.67
CA ILE A 588 24.62 6.03 32.78
C ILE A 588 25.90 6.34 33.53
N ARG A 589 27.04 6.18 32.87
CA ARG A 589 28.34 6.58 33.43
C ARG A 589 28.35 8.08 33.72
N ARG A 590 28.80 8.47 34.91
CA ARG A 590 28.80 9.87 35.36
C ARG A 590 29.53 10.80 34.40
N THR A 591 30.72 10.40 33.97
CA THR A 591 31.55 11.19 33.04
C THR A 591 30.85 11.46 31.71
N VAL A 592 30.02 10.53 31.24
CA VAL A 592 29.23 10.69 30.02
C VAL A 592 28.08 11.68 30.25
N MET A 593 27.47 11.68 31.43
CA MET A 593 26.46 12.68 31.78
C MET A 593 27.03 14.09 31.91
N ASP A 594 28.26 14.23 32.43
CA ASP A 594 28.95 15.52 32.51
C ASP A 594 29.25 16.11 31.12
N GLU A 595 29.63 15.25 30.16
CA GLU A 595 29.90 15.65 28.77
C GLU A 595 28.61 15.93 28.00
N LEU A 596 27.65 14.99 28.04
CA LEU A 596 26.51 14.98 27.12
C LEU A 596 25.30 15.71 27.69
N LYS A 597 24.97 15.51 28.97
CA LYS A 597 23.73 15.98 29.60
C LYS A 597 22.46 15.49 28.89
N TRP A 598 21.30 15.69 29.51
CA TRP A 598 20.01 15.42 28.86
C TRP A 598 19.69 16.52 27.84
N ALA A 599 19.09 16.17 26.70
CA ALA A 599 18.66 17.17 25.73
C ALA A 599 17.44 17.95 26.23
N ASP A 600 17.41 19.25 25.94
CA ASP A 600 16.35 20.20 26.31
C ASP A 600 15.45 20.60 25.12
N TRP A 601 15.87 20.29 23.89
CA TRP A 601 15.18 20.67 22.66
C TRP A 601 14.19 19.64 22.13
N THR A 602 14.21 18.40 22.64
CA THR A 602 13.31 17.30 22.26
C THR A 602 12.54 16.77 23.46
N ILE A 603 11.35 16.24 23.22
CA ILE A 603 10.49 15.60 24.23
C ILE A 603 10.84 14.12 24.50
N CYS A 604 11.79 13.58 23.72
CA CYS A 604 12.37 12.26 23.91
C CYS A 604 13.87 12.43 24.18
N GLU A 605 14.18 13.14 25.25
CA GLU A 605 15.54 13.43 25.71
C GLU A 605 16.35 12.16 25.99
N ASP A 606 15.65 11.08 26.30
CA ASP A 606 16.18 9.76 26.60
C ASP A 606 16.75 9.06 25.36
N ALA A 607 15.91 8.83 24.35
CA ALA A 607 16.31 8.22 23.10
C ALA A 607 17.38 9.05 22.38
N GLU A 608 17.32 10.38 22.55
CA GLU A 608 18.30 11.31 22.02
C GLU A 608 19.67 11.18 22.71
N LEU A 609 19.70 11.11 24.05
CA LEU A 609 20.94 10.86 24.80
C LEU A 609 21.55 9.51 24.38
N GLY A 610 20.72 8.48 24.27
CA GLY A 610 21.16 7.16 23.78
C GLY A 610 21.84 7.24 22.40
N LEU A 611 21.30 8.03 21.47
CA LEU A 611 21.93 8.23 20.16
C LEU A 611 23.29 8.94 20.29
N ARG A 612 23.37 10.03 21.05
CA ARG A 612 24.63 10.78 21.22
C ARG A 612 25.73 9.97 21.89
N VAL A 613 25.37 9.05 22.79
CA VAL A 613 26.31 8.07 23.38
C VAL A 613 27.01 7.28 22.26
N PHE A 614 26.25 6.77 21.29
CA PHE A 614 26.81 6.04 20.15
C PHE A 614 27.56 6.95 19.17
N GLU A 615 27.11 8.19 18.96
CA GLU A 615 27.82 9.17 18.11
C GLU A 615 29.22 9.49 18.63
N LYS A 616 29.42 9.47 19.94
CA LYS A 616 30.73 9.62 20.59
C LYS A 616 31.58 8.35 20.57
N GLY A 617 31.00 7.23 20.16
CA GLY A 617 31.62 5.91 20.06
C GLY A 617 31.62 5.12 21.36
N TYR A 618 30.80 5.50 22.33
CA TYR A 618 30.52 4.66 23.49
C TYR A 618 29.52 3.58 23.13
N SER A 619 29.40 2.59 24.02
CA SER A 619 28.60 1.40 23.84
C SER A 619 27.53 1.30 24.92
N ALA A 620 26.47 0.53 24.65
CA ALA A 620 25.38 0.32 25.59
C ALA A 620 25.07 -1.16 25.77
N ALA A 621 24.70 -1.52 27.00
CA ALA A 621 24.29 -2.85 27.41
C ALA A 621 22.77 -2.89 27.64
N TYR A 622 22.13 -3.95 27.18
CA TYR A 622 20.71 -4.21 27.44
C TYR A 622 20.49 -5.62 27.96
N SER A 623 19.83 -5.71 29.11
CA SER A 623 19.28 -6.96 29.65
C SER A 623 17.79 -7.03 29.39
N HIS A 624 17.30 -8.22 29.05
CA HIS A 624 15.86 -8.47 28.87
C HIS A 624 15.15 -8.83 30.19
N GLN A 625 15.89 -8.94 31.29
CA GLN A 625 15.33 -9.21 32.62
C GLN A 625 14.76 -7.93 33.23
N SER A 626 13.52 -8.03 33.72
CA SER A 626 12.85 -6.97 34.47
C SER A 626 13.42 -6.86 35.88
N PHE A 627 13.72 -5.63 36.30
CA PHE A 627 14.22 -5.29 37.64
C PHE A 627 13.37 -4.21 38.31
N GLY A 628 12.30 -3.77 37.67
CA GLY A 628 11.44 -2.73 38.19
C GLY A 628 10.16 -2.64 37.41
N LYS A 629 9.07 -2.35 38.11
CA LYS A 629 7.73 -2.32 37.55
C LYS A 629 7.04 -1.01 37.88
N GLY A 630 6.57 -0.32 36.85
CA GLY A 630 5.76 0.90 36.96
C GLY A 630 4.27 0.64 36.69
N VAL A 631 3.55 1.71 36.33
CA VAL A 631 2.13 1.64 35.95
C VAL A 631 1.89 2.01 34.49
N MET A 632 0.92 1.34 33.88
CA MET A 632 0.48 1.59 32.51
C MET A 632 -0.50 2.75 32.42
N PRO A 633 -0.68 3.36 31.22
CA PRO A 633 -1.77 4.30 30.99
C PRO A 633 -3.13 3.66 31.35
N ASP A 634 -3.97 4.41 32.06
CA ASP A 634 -5.31 3.96 32.46
C ASP A 634 -6.34 4.10 31.34
N THR A 635 -6.16 5.08 30.44
CA THR A 635 -7.12 5.40 29.38
C THR A 635 -6.53 5.23 27.97
N PHE A 636 -7.39 5.04 26.97
CA PHE A 636 -6.96 4.97 25.58
C PHE A 636 -6.39 6.31 25.09
N ILE A 637 -6.95 7.45 25.48
CA ILE A 637 -6.36 8.75 25.15
C ILE A 637 -4.96 8.94 25.73
N ASP A 638 -4.69 8.43 26.93
CA ASP A 638 -3.37 8.50 27.55
C ASP A 638 -2.36 7.58 26.84
N TYR A 639 -2.82 6.39 26.43
CA TYR A 639 -2.04 5.49 25.56
C TYR A 639 -1.69 6.16 24.21
N LYS A 640 -2.67 6.84 23.59
CA LYS A 640 -2.46 7.63 22.35
C LYS A 640 -1.45 8.76 22.56
N LYS A 641 -1.60 9.56 23.61
CA LYS A 641 -0.67 10.68 23.92
C LYS A 641 0.75 10.18 24.13
N GLN A 642 0.93 9.08 24.87
CA GLN A 642 2.26 8.49 25.09
C GLN A 642 2.88 8.09 23.76
N ARG A 643 2.16 7.33 22.93
CA ARG A 643 2.67 6.90 21.63
C ARG A 643 2.93 8.07 20.67
N PHE A 644 2.06 9.08 20.68
CA PHE A 644 2.24 10.30 19.89
C PHE A 644 3.55 11.00 20.22
N ARG A 645 3.87 11.17 21.51
CA ARG A 645 5.14 11.78 21.95
C ARG A 645 6.34 11.01 21.44
N TRP A 646 6.33 9.68 21.54
CA TRP A 646 7.43 8.83 21.07
C TRP A 646 7.64 8.92 19.56
N ALA A 647 6.57 8.82 18.77
CA ALA A 647 6.64 8.92 17.32
C ALA A 647 7.07 10.31 16.86
N TYR A 648 6.53 11.37 17.48
CA TYR A 648 6.95 12.74 17.22
C TYR A 648 8.43 12.96 17.53
N GLY A 649 8.87 12.54 18.72
CA GLY A 649 10.25 12.68 19.18
C GLY A 649 11.24 11.93 18.30
N ALA A 650 10.90 10.74 17.81
CA ALA A 650 11.71 10.01 16.84
C ALA A 650 11.93 10.80 15.53
N ILE A 651 10.90 11.46 15.00
CA ILE A 651 11.06 12.32 13.82
C ILE A 651 11.95 13.53 14.14
N GLN A 652 11.80 14.15 15.32
CA GLN A 652 12.67 15.26 15.72
C GLN A 652 14.13 14.82 15.87
N ILE A 653 14.38 13.65 16.46
CA ILE A 653 15.73 13.07 16.58
C ILE A 653 16.32 12.81 15.20
N MET A 654 15.58 12.19 14.27
CA MET A 654 16.05 11.99 12.89
C MET A 654 16.41 13.29 12.19
N LYS A 655 15.63 14.36 12.38
CA LYS A 655 15.89 15.68 11.81
C LYS A 655 17.12 16.34 12.43
N GLY A 656 17.21 16.33 13.77
CA GLY A 656 18.33 16.91 14.52
C GLY A 656 19.66 16.22 14.19
N HIS A 657 19.62 14.90 14.00
CA HIS A 657 20.80 14.06 13.78
C HIS A 657 20.94 13.56 12.34
N ALA A 658 20.33 14.25 11.36
CA ALA A 658 20.28 13.79 9.98
C ALA A 658 21.67 13.61 9.33
N ARG A 659 22.64 14.47 9.68
CA ARG A 659 24.03 14.36 9.20
C ARG A 659 24.72 13.09 9.70
N ALA A 660 24.53 12.73 10.96
CA ALA A 660 25.08 11.52 11.55
C ALA A 660 24.38 10.26 11.01
N LEU A 661 23.04 10.24 11.01
CA LEU A 661 22.25 9.08 10.61
C LEU A 661 22.31 8.77 9.11
N PHE A 662 22.12 9.77 8.24
CA PHE A 662 22.02 9.54 6.79
C PHE A 662 23.33 9.75 6.05
N GLN A 663 24.21 10.64 6.51
CA GLN A 663 25.48 10.93 5.84
C GLN A 663 26.70 10.30 6.54
N GLY A 664 26.57 9.88 7.81
CA GLY A 664 27.70 9.36 8.60
C GLY A 664 28.78 10.42 8.86
N LYS A 665 28.44 11.71 8.81
CA LYS A 665 29.38 12.80 9.07
C LYS A 665 29.36 13.18 10.53
N ASP A 666 30.51 13.63 11.04
CA ASP A 666 30.71 14.14 12.40
C ASP A 666 30.29 13.15 13.50
N SER A 667 30.37 11.84 13.22
CA SER A 667 29.83 10.79 14.07
C SER A 667 30.65 9.51 13.99
N LYS A 668 30.73 8.78 15.10
CA LYS A 668 31.33 7.43 15.17
C LYS A 668 30.31 6.31 15.01
N LEU A 669 29.07 6.62 14.62
CA LEU A 669 28.03 5.62 14.39
C LEU A 669 28.45 4.59 13.34
N THR A 670 28.34 3.31 13.69
CA THR A 670 28.54 2.20 12.77
C THR A 670 27.37 2.09 11.78
N LEU A 671 27.60 1.41 10.64
CA LEU A 671 26.52 1.14 9.68
C LEU A 671 25.35 0.34 10.30
N GLY A 672 25.65 -0.59 11.21
CA GLY A 672 24.64 -1.34 11.94
C GLY A 672 23.79 -0.46 12.84
N GLN A 673 24.40 0.50 13.54
CA GLN A 673 23.68 1.45 14.39
C GLN A 673 22.76 2.35 13.57
N ARG A 674 23.29 2.94 12.49
CA ARG A 674 22.52 3.78 11.57
C ARG A 674 21.31 3.04 11.01
N TYR A 675 21.50 1.78 10.60
CA TYR A 675 20.41 0.92 10.14
C TYR A 675 19.34 0.75 11.22
N HIS A 676 19.66 0.35 12.45
CA HIS A 676 18.64 0.08 13.48
C HIS A 676 17.87 1.32 13.95
N PHE A 677 18.50 2.50 13.94
CA PHE A 677 17.78 3.75 14.20
C PHE A 677 16.82 4.08 13.06
N ILE A 678 17.29 4.09 11.80
CA ILE A 678 16.46 4.44 10.63
C ILE A 678 15.38 3.38 10.39
N ALA A 679 15.77 2.12 10.21
CA ALA A 679 14.89 1.00 9.91
C ALA A 679 13.87 0.76 11.03
N GLY A 680 14.27 1.02 12.28
CA GLY A 680 13.40 0.85 13.43
C GLY A 680 12.34 1.94 13.61
N TRP A 681 12.46 3.09 12.93
CA TRP A 681 11.44 4.13 12.86
C TRP A 681 10.68 4.13 11.53
N LEU A 682 11.17 3.40 10.52
CA LEU A 682 10.54 3.29 9.20
C LEU A 682 9.08 2.79 9.24
N PRO A 683 8.69 1.83 10.11
CA PRO A 683 7.28 1.44 10.24
C PRO A 683 6.36 2.61 10.63
N TRP A 684 6.82 3.51 11.50
CA TRP A 684 6.03 4.71 11.87
C TRP A 684 5.92 5.68 10.70
N ILE A 685 7.00 5.85 9.92
CA ILE A 685 6.97 6.66 8.69
C ILE A 685 5.97 6.08 7.69
N ALA A 686 5.95 4.76 7.53
CA ALA A 686 5.00 4.07 6.65
C ALA A 686 3.54 4.31 7.08
N ASP A 687 3.25 4.30 8.39
CA ASP A 687 1.92 4.69 8.90
C ASP A 687 1.59 6.15 8.56
N GLY A 688 2.56 7.06 8.69
CA GLY A 688 2.45 8.46 8.26
C GLY A 688 2.09 8.61 6.78
N MET A 689 2.73 7.84 5.90
CA MET A 689 2.42 7.81 4.47
C MET A 689 1.05 7.19 4.17
N ASN A 690 0.61 6.22 4.99
CA ASN A 690 -0.67 5.53 4.82
C ASN A 690 -1.87 6.48 4.88
N ILE A 691 -1.79 7.59 5.63
CA ILE A 691 -2.85 8.61 5.64
C ILE A 691 -3.12 9.15 4.23
N PHE A 692 -2.08 9.41 3.42
CA PHE A 692 -2.25 9.90 2.06
C PHE A 692 -2.89 8.84 1.15
N PHE A 693 -2.54 7.57 1.34
CA PHE A 693 -3.20 6.46 0.65
C PHE A 693 -4.67 6.32 1.04
N THR A 694 -5.02 6.49 2.33
CA THR A 694 -6.42 6.49 2.79
C THR A 694 -7.22 7.63 2.17
N VAL A 695 -6.67 8.85 2.16
CA VAL A 695 -7.32 10.00 1.52
C VAL A 695 -7.47 9.76 0.02
N GLY A 696 -6.43 9.29 -0.67
CA GLY A 696 -6.48 8.96 -2.08
C GLY A 696 -7.52 7.88 -2.41
N ALA A 697 -7.60 6.82 -1.59
CA ALA A 697 -8.59 5.76 -1.75
C ALA A 697 -10.04 6.26 -1.56
N LEU A 698 -10.29 7.13 -0.58
CA LEU A 698 -11.60 7.75 -0.36
C LEU A 698 -12.01 8.71 -1.48
N LEU A 699 -11.08 9.54 -1.97
CA LEU A 699 -11.33 10.44 -3.10
C LEU A 699 -11.61 9.65 -4.37
N TRP A 700 -10.83 8.61 -4.64
CA TRP A 700 -11.04 7.76 -5.82
C TRP A 700 -12.36 6.99 -5.74
N SER A 701 -12.67 6.42 -4.57
CA SER A 701 -13.95 5.75 -4.34
C SER A 701 -15.14 6.69 -4.48
N SER A 702 -15.01 7.94 -4.02
CA SER A 702 -16.03 8.97 -4.24
C SER A 702 -16.22 9.26 -5.73
N ALA A 703 -15.13 9.37 -6.50
CA ALA A 703 -15.21 9.55 -7.95
C ALA A 703 -15.89 8.36 -8.66
N MET A 704 -15.62 7.12 -8.22
CA MET A 704 -16.31 5.91 -8.69
C MET A 704 -17.81 5.89 -8.37
N ILE A 705 -18.23 6.51 -7.26
CA ILE A 705 -19.64 6.61 -6.85
C ILE A 705 -20.36 7.72 -7.64
N ILE A 706 -19.71 8.88 -7.82
CA ILE A 706 -20.30 10.05 -8.49
C ILE A 706 -20.38 9.85 -10.00
N VAL A 707 -19.34 9.27 -10.62
CA VAL A 707 -19.25 9.06 -12.07
C VAL A 707 -18.91 7.61 -12.42
N PRO A 708 -19.78 6.64 -12.07
CA PRO A 708 -19.48 5.19 -12.13
C PRO A 708 -19.17 4.65 -13.53
N LYS A 709 -19.60 5.37 -14.57
CA LYS A 709 -19.36 5.01 -15.98
C LYS A 709 -18.04 5.54 -16.55
N ARG A 710 -17.38 6.50 -15.89
CA ARG A 710 -16.13 7.12 -16.37
C ARG A 710 -14.90 6.81 -15.51
N VAL A 711 -15.10 6.39 -14.27
CA VAL A 711 -14.01 6.12 -13.32
C VAL A 711 -13.97 4.64 -12.99
N ASP A 712 -12.91 3.98 -13.43
CA ASP A 712 -12.66 2.56 -13.15
C ASP A 712 -11.90 2.39 -11.82
N PRO A 713 -11.97 1.20 -11.17
CA PRO A 713 -11.14 0.88 -10.02
C PRO A 713 -9.65 1.05 -10.36
N PRO A 714 -8.79 1.45 -9.39
CA PRO A 714 -7.34 1.46 -9.60
C PRO A 714 -6.85 0.06 -9.95
N LEU A 715 -5.74 -0.02 -10.69
CA LEU A 715 -5.16 -1.31 -11.07
C LEU A 715 -4.88 -2.15 -9.82
N LEU A 716 -5.44 -3.35 -9.81
CA LEU A 716 -5.34 -4.30 -8.70
C LEU A 716 -3.91 -4.55 -8.25
N ILE A 717 -3.00 -4.49 -9.21
CA ILE A 717 -1.60 -4.78 -8.98
C ILE A 717 -0.94 -3.80 -8.00
N PHE A 718 -1.41 -2.57 -7.90
CA PHE A 718 -0.92 -1.59 -6.92
C PHE A 718 -1.42 -1.85 -5.49
N ALA A 719 -2.50 -2.61 -5.33
CA ALA A 719 -3.02 -2.97 -4.00
C ALA A 719 -2.37 -4.26 -3.44
N ILE A 720 -1.64 -5.04 -4.25
CA ILE A 720 -0.91 -6.23 -3.79
C ILE A 720 0.16 -5.89 -2.74
N PRO A 721 1.08 -4.92 -2.94
CA PRO A 721 2.12 -4.61 -1.96
C PRO A 721 1.59 -4.22 -0.56
N PRO A 722 0.64 -3.27 -0.41
CA PRO A 722 0.16 -2.88 0.92
C PRO A 722 -0.60 -4.02 1.62
N LEU A 723 -1.38 -4.82 0.89
CA LEU A 723 -2.04 -6.00 1.46
C LEU A 723 -1.01 -7.05 1.91
N ALA A 724 0.00 -7.32 1.08
CA ALA A 724 1.09 -8.24 1.43
C ALA A 724 1.82 -7.77 2.69
N LEU A 725 2.14 -6.48 2.82
CA LEU A 725 2.75 -5.92 4.01
C LEU A 725 1.84 -6.07 5.25
N PHE A 726 0.54 -5.80 5.12
CA PHE A 726 -0.42 -5.96 6.22
C PHE A 726 -0.48 -7.39 6.73
N PHE A 727 -0.72 -8.37 5.83
CA PHE A 727 -0.79 -9.77 6.22
C PHE A 727 0.55 -10.31 6.72
N PHE A 728 1.66 -9.82 6.15
CA PHE A 728 3.00 -10.15 6.64
C PHE A 728 3.22 -9.66 8.07
N LYS A 729 2.93 -8.38 8.37
CA LYS A 729 3.02 -7.81 9.72
C LYS A 729 2.15 -8.57 10.72
N PHE A 730 0.90 -8.84 10.34
CA PHE A 730 -0.03 -9.60 11.18
C PHE A 730 0.51 -11.02 11.48
N GLY A 731 0.91 -11.76 10.45
CA GLY A 731 1.49 -13.09 10.59
C GLY A 731 2.80 -13.09 11.40
N LYS A 732 3.66 -12.08 11.19
CA LYS A 732 4.88 -11.85 11.95
C LYS A 732 4.59 -11.69 13.44
N ILE A 733 3.63 -10.84 13.82
CA ILE A 733 3.23 -10.67 15.24
C ILE A 733 2.73 -12.00 15.80
N MET A 734 1.81 -12.68 15.11
CA MET A 734 1.25 -13.96 15.58
C MET A 734 2.33 -15.03 15.81
N PHE A 735 3.38 -15.02 14.99
CA PHE A 735 4.48 -15.98 15.09
C PHE A 735 5.52 -15.57 16.14
N LEU A 736 6.02 -14.34 16.09
CA LEU A 736 7.12 -13.86 16.94
C LEU A 736 6.72 -13.78 18.40
N TYR A 737 5.52 -13.32 18.71
CA TYR A 737 5.08 -13.17 20.09
C TYR A 737 5.02 -14.52 20.79
N ARG A 738 4.54 -15.56 20.10
CA ARG A 738 4.57 -16.93 20.60
C ARG A 738 5.98 -17.46 20.78
N ARG A 739 6.86 -17.19 19.82
CA ARG A 739 8.20 -17.79 19.76
C ARG A 739 9.22 -17.12 20.69
N ALA A 740 9.16 -15.79 20.81
CA ALA A 740 10.16 -14.97 21.48
C ALA A 740 9.67 -14.39 22.81
N VAL A 741 8.38 -14.05 22.93
CA VAL A 741 7.79 -13.55 24.19
C VAL A 741 7.20 -14.69 25.03
N GLY A 742 6.81 -15.81 24.41
CA GLY A 742 6.24 -16.97 25.10
C GLY A 742 4.75 -16.84 25.41
N VAL A 743 4.02 -15.99 24.70
CA VAL A 743 2.57 -15.81 24.88
C VAL A 743 1.75 -16.70 23.94
N ASN A 744 0.47 -16.94 24.25
CA ASN A 744 -0.41 -17.73 23.38
C ASN A 744 -0.95 -16.93 22.18
N LEU A 745 -1.72 -17.59 21.31
CA LEU A 745 -2.28 -16.96 20.10
C LEU A 745 -3.24 -15.80 20.43
N VAL A 746 -4.05 -15.95 21.48
CA VAL A 746 -4.99 -14.91 21.92
C VAL A 746 -4.25 -13.65 22.36
N ARG A 747 -3.21 -13.78 23.19
CA ARG A 747 -2.36 -12.66 23.62
C ARG A 747 -1.61 -12.02 22.45
N SER A 748 -1.21 -12.81 21.46
CA SER A 748 -0.59 -12.28 20.23
C SER A 748 -1.58 -11.45 19.42
N PHE A 749 -2.81 -11.93 19.25
CA PHE A 749 -3.90 -11.19 18.59
C PHE A 749 -4.24 -9.89 19.34
N GLN A 750 -4.31 -9.95 20.67
CA GLN A 750 -4.51 -8.79 21.54
C GLN A 750 -3.43 -7.72 21.36
N ALA A 751 -2.16 -8.12 21.29
CA ALA A 751 -1.06 -7.20 20.98
C ALA A 751 -1.20 -6.57 19.58
N ALA A 752 -1.60 -7.36 18.57
CA ALA A 752 -1.84 -6.84 17.22
C ALA A 752 -2.97 -5.79 17.21
N VAL A 753 -4.07 -6.03 17.93
CA VAL A 753 -5.17 -5.06 18.05
C VAL A 753 -4.70 -3.77 18.72
N ALA A 754 -3.99 -3.85 19.84
CA ALA A 754 -3.47 -2.68 20.55
C ALA A 754 -2.49 -1.85 19.69
N GLY A 755 -1.57 -2.52 18.99
CA GLY A 755 -0.64 -1.84 18.09
C GLY A 755 -1.35 -1.21 16.89
N LEU A 756 -2.29 -1.92 16.27
CA LEU A 756 -3.02 -1.43 15.10
C LEU A 756 -3.90 -0.23 15.45
N ALA A 757 -4.49 -0.20 16.64
CA ALA A 757 -5.29 0.91 17.16
C ALA A 757 -4.54 2.25 17.23
N LEU A 758 -3.20 2.22 17.30
CA LEU A 758 -2.36 3.41 17.37
C LEU A 758 -1.93 3.95 16.01
N SER A 759 -2.18 3.23 14.91
CA SER A 759 -1.66 3.56 13.57
C SER A 759 -1.99 5.00 13.14
N HIS A 760 -3.25 5.46 13.32
CA HIS A 760 -3.66 6.82 12.99
C HIS A 760 -2.96 7.87 13.87
N THR A 761 -2.77 7.56 15.16
CA THR A 761 -2.10 8.46 16.10
C THR A 761 -0.61 8.60 15.77
N ILE A 762 0.06 7.50 15.46
CA ILE A 762 1.45 7.46 15.00
C ILE A 762 1.58 8.24 13.69
N ALA A 763 0.69 8.00 12.74
CA ALA A 763 0.69 8.68 11.45
C ALA A 763 0.59 10.21 11.60
N LYS A 764 -0.33 10.69 12.45
CA LYS A 764 -0.39 12.11 12.80
C LYS A 764 0.92 12.59 13.41
N ALA A 765 1.45 11.90 14.42
CA ALA A 765 2.68 12.28 15.09
C ALA A 765 3.86 12.45 14.11
N VAL A 766 3.96 11.56 13.12
CA VAL A 766 4.99 11.63 12.07
C VAL A 766 4.81 12.86 11.18
N LEU A 767 3.58 13.13 10.72
CA LEU A 767 3.29 14.30 9.91
C LEU A 767 3.60 15.59 10.67
N TYR A 768 3.12 15.72 11.91
CA TYR A 768 3.44 16.86 12.76
C TYR A 768 4.95 16.99 12.97
N GLY A 769 5.65 15.93 13.36
CA GLY A 769 7.11 15.95 13.58
C GLY A 769 7.91 16.34 12.33
N THR A 770 7.40 16.04 11.14
CA THR A 770 8.04 16.42 9.88
C THR A 770 7.99 17.94 9.68
N PHE A 771 6.84 18.57 9.93
CA PHE A 771 6.62 20.00 9.62
C PHE A 771 6.81 20.96 10.81
N THR A 772 6.77 20.49 12.05
CA THR A 772 6.97 21.34 13.24
C THR A 772 8.36 21.17 13.85
N LYS A 773 8.80 22.17 14.62
CA LYS A 773 10.07 22.15 15.37
C LYS A 773 9.86 21.72 16.82
N THR A 774 8.83 22.24 17.47
CA THR A 774 8.47 21.90 18.87
C THR A 774 6.96 21.82 19.01
N ILE A 775 6.50 21.06 20.00
CA ILE A 775 5.10 21.01 20.43
C ILE A 775 5.06 21.16 21.95
N PRO A 776 3.97 21.70 22.52
CA PRO A 776 3.75 21.66 23.97
C PRO A 776 3.73 20.22 24.48
N PHE A 777 4.29 19.98 25.67
CA PHE A 777 4.24 18.67 26.32
C PHE A 777 2.82 18.38 26.83
N PHE A 778 2.20 17.32 26.32
CA PHE A 778 0.89 16.87 26.80
C PHE A 778 1.07 15.87 27.95
N ARG A 779 0.40 16.14 29.07
CA ARG A 779 0.46 15.33 30.29
C ARG A 779 -0.33 14.04 30.14
N THR A 780 0.14 13.01 30.84
CA THR A 780 -0.50 11.70 30.95
C THR A 780 -0.80 11.48 32.43
N PRO A 781 -2.02 11.75 32.92
CA PRO A 781 -2.36 11.53 34.32
C PRO A 781 -2.10 10.08 34.73
N LYS A 782 -1.68 9.88 35.98
CA LYS A 782 -1.49 8.55 36.56
C LYS A 782 -2.66 8.26 37.50
N MET A 783 -3.26 7.07 37.41
CA MET A 783 -4.48 6.68 38.12
C MET A 783 -5.72 7.52 37.75
N ALA A 784 -5.95 7.70 36.45
CA ALA A 784 -7.17 8.36 35.98
C ALA A 784 -8.41 7.47 36.22
N SER A 785 -9.56 8.08 36.53
CA SER A 785 -10.82 7.36 36.65
C SER A 785 -11.36 6.90 35.29
N ASN A 786 -12.11 5.80 35.29
CA ASN A 786 -12.80 5.35 34.09
C ASN A 786 -13.86 6.37 33.67
N HIS A 787 -13.94 6.65 32.37
CA HIS A 787 -14.95 7.56 31.80
C HIS A 787 -16.05 6.75 31.11
N GLY A 788 -17.27 7.29 31.04
CA GLY A 788 -18.41 6.62 30.41
C GLY A 788 -18.27 6.45 28.88
N LEU A 789 -19.14 5.63 28.28
CA LEU A 789 -19.11 5.22 26.88
C LEU A 789 -19.07 6.40 25.86
N LEU A 790 -19.73 7.52 26.17
CA LEU A 790 -19.70 8.72 25.32
C LEU A 790 -18.31 9.37 25.25
N VAL A 791 -17.53 9.31 26.33
CA VAL A 791 -16.17 9.84 26.36
C VAL A 791 -15.25 8.94 25.54
N ALA A 792 -15.39 7.61 25.62
CA ALA A 792 -14.64 6.66 24.78
C ALA A 792 -14.84 6.91 23.27
N LEU A 793 -16.09 7.14 22.85
CA LEU A 793 -16.38 7.47 21.45
C LEU A 793 -15.75 8.81 21.04
N ALA A 794 -15.72 9.79 21.95
CA ALA A 794 -15.05 11.07 21.70
C ALA A 794 -13.53 10.92 21.56
N GLU A 795 -12.89 10.02 22.31
CA GLU A 795 -11.45 9.72 22.23
C GLU A 795 -11.02 9.10 20.89
N ALA A 796 -11.91 8.32 20.26
CA ALA A 796 -11.72 7.68 18.96
C ALA A 796 -12.48 8.36 17.81
N ARG A 797 -12.96 9.59 17.98
CA ARG A 797 -13.88 10.26 17.03
C ARG A 797 -13.34 10.34 15.60
N GLU A 798 -12.05 10.62 15.44
CA GLU A 798 -11.43 10.78 14.12
C GLU A 798 -11.32 9.43 13.45
N GLU A 799 -10.91 8.41 14.21
CA GLU A 799 -10.78 7.04 13.72
C GLU A 799 -12.15 6.49 13.31
N VAL A 800 -13.17 6.65 14.16
CA VAL A 800 -14.56 6.24 13.85
C VAL A 800 -15.07 6.94 12.60
N PHE A 801 -14.84 8.25 12.46
CA PHE A 801 -15.24 8.99 11.27
C PHE A 801 -14.61 8.44 9.99
N ILE A 802 -13.29 8.19 9.99
CA ILE A 802 -12.59 7.62 8.83
C ILE A 802 -13.06 6.19 8.54
N MET A 803 -13.29 5.37 9.58
CA MET A 803 -13.84 4.02 9.44
C MET A 803 -15.19 4.05 8.71
N LEU A 804 -16.10 4.93 9.16
CA LEU A 804 -17.42 5.08 8.55
C LEU A 804 -17.35 5.60 7.12
N LEU A 805 -16.40 6.48 6.79
CA LEU A 805 -16.16 6.91 5.41
C LEU A 805 -15.69 5.75 4.53
N LEU A 806 -14.78 4.91 5.02
CA LEU A 806 -14.30 3.74 4.27
C LEU A 806 -15.40 2.70 4.06
N TRP A 807 -16.19 2.41 5.10
CA TRP A 807 -17.33 1.50 5.00
C TRP A 807 -18.44 2.07 4.10
N GLY A 808 -18.72 3.38 4.22
CA GLY A 808 -19.67 4.08 3.36
C GLY A 808 -19.24 4.09 1.89
N ALA A 809 -17.94 4.28 1.62
CA ALA A 809 -17.38 4.19 0.27
C ALA A 809 -17.50 2.75 -0.28
N ALA A 810 -17.15 1.74 0.51
CA ALA A 810 -17.28 0.33 0.13
C ALA A 810 -18.75 -0.03 -0.20
N LEU A 811 -19.70 0.35 0.67
CA LEU A 811 -21.12 0.13 0.44
C LEU A 811 -21.64 0.91 -0.77
N GLY A 812 -21.25 2.18 -0.90
CA GLY A 812 -21.66 3.06 -2.00
C GLY A 812 -21.23 2.51 -3.36
N ILE A 813 -20.02 1.97 -3.49
CA ILE A 813 -19.54 1.33 -4.72
C ILE A 813 -20.42 0.13 -5.08
N VAL A 814 -20.72 -0.75 -4.12
CA VAL A 814 -21.55 -1.94 -4.35
C VAL A 814 -22.97 -1.53 -4.77
N LEU A 815 -23.56 -0.53 -4.11
CA LEU A 815 -24.92 -0.07 -4.42
C LEU A 815 -25.04 0.60 -5.80
N VAL A 816 -24.06 1.43 -6.17
CA VAL A 816 -24.11 2.20 -7.43
C VAL A 816 -23.79 1.33 -8.65
N GLN A 817 -22.89 0.36 -8.54
CA GLN A 817 -22.38 -0.41 -9.68
C GLN A 817 -23.12 -1.75 -9.90
N GLY A 818 -23.99 -2.18 -8.98
CA GLY A 818 -24.77 -3.41 -9.14
C GLY A 818 -23.95 -4.68 -8.89
N VAL A 819 -23.83 -5.58 -9.87
CA VAL A 819 -23.08 -6.85 -9.75
C VAL A 819 -21.57 -6.56 -9.84
N PRO A 820 -20.80 -6.75 -8.75
CA PRO A 820 -19.41 -6.35 -8.75
C PRO A 820 -18.53 -7.24 -9.64
N SER A 821 -17.76 -6.63 -10.53
CA SER A 821 -16.63 -7.29 -11.19
C SER A 821 -15.54 -7.64 -10.15
N ARG A 822 -14.69 -8.65 -10.45
CA ARG A 822 -13.67 -9.16 -9.51
C ARG A 822 -12.71 -8.06 -9.03
N ASP A 823 -12.34 -7.16 -9.92
CA ASP A 823 -11.51 -5.99 -9.63
C ASP A 823 -12.19 -5.03 -8.64
N MET A 824 -13.49 -4.79 -8.80
CA MET A 824 -14.26 -3.96 -7.90
C MET A 824 -14.44 -4.61 -6.52
N MET A 825 -14.68 -5.93 -6.47
CA MET A 825 -14.71 -6.67 -5.19
C MET A 825 -13.38 -6.58 -4.45
N PHE A 826 -12.27 -6.62 -5.19
CA PHE A 826 -10.95 -6.48 -4.60
C PHE A 826 -10.72 -5.08 -4.04
N TRP A 827 -11.15 -4.03 -4.75
CA TRP A 827 -11.09 -2.65 -4.25
C TRP A 827 -11.94 -2.49 -2.98
N VAL A 828 -13.16 -3.03 -2.96
CA VAL A 828 -14.02 -3.07 -1.76
C VAL A 828 -13.33 -3.80 -0.60
N ALA A 829 -12.74 -4.96 -0.84
CA ALA A 829 -11.97 -5.69 0.17
C ALA A 829 -10.78 -4.86 0.69
N MET A 830 -10.09 -4.13 -0.19
CA MET A 830 -8.99 -3.24 0.20
C MET A 830 -9.46 -2.13 1.14
N LEU A 831 -10.59 -1.47 0.85
CA LEU A 831 -11.18 -0.44 1.72
C LEU A 831 -11.54 -1.01 3.10
N LEU A 832 -12.08 -2.23 3.14
CA LEU A 832 -12.40 -2.91 4.40
C LEU A 832 -11.14 -3.26 5.20
N VAL A 833 -10.08 -3.76 4.56
CA VAL A 833 -8.79 -4.01 5.23
C VAL A 833 -8.18 -2.71 5.74
N GLN A 834 -8.25 -1.64 4.96
CA GLN A 834 -7.76 -0.30 5.35
C GLN A 834 -8.57 0.28 6.52
N SER A 835 -9.80 -0.19 6.76
CA SER A 835 -10.61 0.23 7.90
C SER A 835 -10.19 -0.39 9.24
N LEU A 836 -9.43 -1.50 9.22
CA LEU A 836 -9.10 -2.28 10.42
C LEU A 836 -8.35 -1.51 11.51
N PRO A 837 -7.38 -0.62 11.22
CA PRO A 837 -6.75 0.19 12.27
C PRO A 837 -7.71 1.11 13.01
N TYR A 838 -8.69 1.65 12.29
CA TYR A 838 -9.69 2.53 12.87
C TYR A 838 -10.71 1.74 13.70
N LEU A 839 -11.10 0.54 13.24
CA LEU A 839 -11.91 -0.38 14.04
C LEU A 839 -11.17 -0.80 15.31
N ALA A 840 -9.88 -1.12 15.23
CA ALA A 840 -9.07 -1.46 16.39
C ALA A 840 -9.00 -0.29 17.39
N ALA A 841 -8.92 0.95 16.92
CA ALA A 841 -8.96 2.14 17.77
C ALA A 841 -10.29 2.28 18.51
N LEU A 842 -11.43 2.05 17.84
CA LEU A 842 -12.75 2.01 18.48
C LEU A 842 -12.81 0.90 19.53
N VAL A 843 -12.33 -0.31 19.22
CA VAL A 843 -12.30 -1.43 20.18
C VAL A 843 -11.48 -1.06 21.41
N MET A 844 -10.28 -0.50 21.25
CA MET A 844 -9.44 -0.09 22.38
C MET A 844 -10.08 1.03 23.22
N ALA A 845 -10.75 1.98 22.60
CA ALA A 845 -11.49 3.02 23.31
C ALA A 845 -12.63 2.44 24.15
N LEU A 846 -13.43 1.53 23.57
CA LEU A 846 -14.51 0.85 24.29
C LEU A 846 -13.99 -0.01 25.44
N LEU A 847 -12.89 -0.74 25.24
CA LEU A 847 -12.25 -1.53 26.30
C LEU A 847 -11.71 -0.66 27.42
N SER A 848 -11.18 0.51 27.10
CA SER A 848 -10.68 1.47 28.09
C SER A 848 -11.77 2.06 28.98
N ALA A 849 -13.02 2.15 28.50
CA ALA A 849 -14.15 2.64 29.27
C ALA A 849 -14.92 1.53 30.03
N ALA A 850 -14.51 0.27 29.88
CA ALA A 850 -15.14 -0.83 30.59
C ALA A 850 -14.85 -0.73 32.11
N PRO A 851 -15.84 -1.00 33.00
CA PRO A 851 -15.65 -0.96 34.44
C PRO A 851 -14.50 -1.86 34.91
N LYS A 852 -13.78 -1.43 35.95
CA LYS A 852 -12.73 -2.28 36.55
C LYS A 852 -13.38 -3.51 37.19
N ALA A 853 -12.73 -4.68 37.12
CA ALA A 853 -13.29 -5.93 37.64
C ALA A 853 -13.65 -5.87 39.14
N GLN A 854 -12.94 -5.06 39.93
CA GLN A 854 -13.25 -4.82 41.34
C GLN A 854 -14.49 -3.95 41.57
N GLU A 855 -14.79 -2.99 40.69
CA GLU A 855 -16.00 -2.17 40.77
C GLU A 855 -17.26 -2.96 40.36
N ALA A 856 -17.12 -3.90 39.41
CA ALA A 856 -18.22 -4.79 39.01
C ALA A 856 -18.67 -5.73 40.15
N LEU A 857 -17.75 -6.17 41.01
CA LEU A 857 -18.05 -6.96 42.21
C LEU A 857 -18.69 -6.12 43.32
N ALA A 858 -18.30 -4.84 43.47
CA ALA A 858 -18.91 -3.92 44.43
C ALA A 858 -20.29 -3.39 43.99
N ALA A 859 -20.57 -3.37 42.68
CA ALA A 859 -21.83 -2.93 42.11
C ALA A 859 -22.91 -4.02 42.04
N SER A 860 -22.60 -5.26 42.45
CA SER A 860 -23.60 -6.32 42.56
C SER A 860 -24.38 -6.13 43.87
N PRO A 861 -25.71 -5.91 43.85
CA PRO A 861 -26.48 -5.73 45.08
C PRO A 861 -26.38 -7.01 45.91
N ALA A 862 -25.93 -6.86 47.16
CA ALA A 862 -25.97 -7.93 48.14
C ALA A 862 -27.43 -8.39 48.28
N THR A 863 -27.70 -9.63 47.87
CA THR A 863 -28.95 -10.33 48.14
C THR A 863 -29.14 -10.33 49.67
N PRO A 864 -30.24 -9.79 50.23
CA PRO A 864 -30.48 -9.86 51.66
C PRO A 864 -30.68 -11.34 52.03
N ALA A 865 -29.89 -11.83 52.98
CA ALA A 865 -30.06 -13.16 53.55
C ALA A 865 -31.46 -13.25 54.19
N ALA A 866 -32.20 -14.28 53.81
CA ALA A 866 -33.42 -14.73 54.49
C ALA A 866 -33.10 -15.97 55.32
#